data_AF-G8A520-F1
#
_entry.id   AF-G8A520-F1
#
_cell.length_a   1.000
_cell.length_b   1.000
_cell.length_c   1.000
_cell.angle_alpha   90.00
_cell.angle_beta   90.00
_cell.angle_gamma   90.00
#
_symmetry.space_group_name_H-M   'P 1'
#
loop_
_entity.id
_entity.type
_entity.pdbx_description
1 polymer ?
#
loop_
_entity_poly.entity_id
_entity_poly.type
_entity_poly.pdbx_seq_one_letter_code
_entity_poly.pdbx_strand_id
1 'polypeptide(L)'
;MSTGMKPSWVYLTTVGRFDTAPLEGGFMEERCSQNRKIMTGIKCLRTLSFYLLLNMLRALLTSTTLSLLVSRALAAIGPVADLVIANADVSPDGFTRTAALAGGTVSGVIITGNKGDNFQINVVNSLNDSRILQSTAIHWHGMFMAGTNWADGPAFVSQCPIAKGNSFLYDFTALDQAGTYWYHSHLSTQYCDGIRGPLIIYDPDDPHASLYDVDNADAILINGLGRWASDPTSELAVINVQFGVRYRFRLVSMSCDPNFLFSIQGHTLETDQIQIFAGQRYSFVLTADQEIANYWIRAIPNLPAPPANPVENGINSAILRYVTADVAEPLDDSIDIRNPLDENALVPLENPGAPTGTIFPVNLQFGFNPANLQFTVNGAPFIPPDVPVLLQLLSGAQTPDTLMPGGSIIRLPANAVVELSMPSGGLAGSPHPFHLHGHVFDVIRGPGQPANTEPNLTNPPRRDTVSIGNAGDNVTVRFVTDNPGPWFLHCHIDWHLELGLAVVFAEDTDRWVSNIDPSRHTYIVVLYTKDNNTDRAGVPELFQLLNLVFCLHGVLLQRILKSSQILRANESVKTAAALTTKYRKNVQYNLEATKGSGEGEQAAQMIDRGWRRSAFRPSKSQRKLLNRPTKAVKGVEFVWPGVIHAAEQGFFAGESPHHKFEITLEPSSYTEEKYNLYARYQVVIHDDHKSSPYGFKRFLVRSPLKCRHVCPASTSSTTMTGRGSLSERHVEALNAPKRY
;
A
#
# COMPACT_ATOMS: atom_id res chain seq x y z
N MET A 1 -16.34 -69.61 33.82
CA MET A 1 -16.79 -68.46 34.62
C MET A 1 -16.80 -67.24 33.70
N SER A 2 -17.79 -66.95 32.83
CA SER A 2 -19.19 -67.38 32.64
C SER A 2 -20.20 -66.95 33.72
N THR A 3 -21.38 -66.50 33.25
CA THR A 3 -22.59 -66.00 33.98
C THR A 3 -22.41 -64.72 34.83
N GLY A 4 -23.23 -63.66 34.76
CA GLY A 4 -24.20 -63.21 33.74
C GLY A 4 -25.70 -63.42 34.05
N MET A 5 -26.50 -62.34 34.17
CA MET A 5 -27.97 -62.36 33.99
C MET A 5 -28.65 -60.96 33.83
N LYS A 6 -29.77 -60.95 33.10
CA LYS A 6 -30.86 -59.95 32.90
C LYS A 6 -32.16 -60.79 32.71
N PRO A 7 -33.42 -60.35 33.00
CA PRO A 7 -34.10 -59.29 32.22
C PRO A 7 -35.24 -58.45 32.88
N SER A 8 -35.60 -57.34 32.21
CA SER A 8 -36.92 -56.79 31.79
C SER A 8 -38.20 -56.91 32.67
N TRP A 9 -39.24 -56.06 32.55
CA TRP A 9 -39.80 -55.21 31.46
C TRP A 9 -40.23 -53.80 32.00
N VAL A 10 -41.06 -52.89 31.44
CA VAL A 10 -42.09 -52.85 30.35
C VAL A 10 -42.06 -51.44 29.64
N TYR A 11 -42.97 -51.19 28.69
CA TYR A 11 -43.11 -50.03 27.78
C TYR A 11 -44.35 -49.14 28.03
N LEU A 12 -44.34 -47.88 27.56
CA LEU A 12 -45.20 -47.40 26.43
C LEU A 12 -44.88 -45.94 25.96
N THR A 13 -45.46 -45.53 24.82
CA THR A 13 -45.11 -44.34 23.98
C THR A 13 -46.14 -43.17 24.11
N THR A 14 -46.04 -41.97 23.50
CA THR A 14 -46.00 -41.64 22.04
C THR A 14 -45.70 -40.13 21.78
N VAL A 15 -45.61 -39.70 20.51
CA VAL A 15 -45.11 -38.40 20.00
C VAL A 15 -46.25 -37.46 19.52
N GLY A 16 -46.04 -36.13 19.52
CA GLY A 16 -46.95 -35.13 18.91
C GLY A 16 -46.27 -33.80 18.53
N ARG A 17 -46.76 -33.13 17.46
CA ARG A 17 -46.29 -31.83 16.92
C ARG A 17 -47.02 -30.62 17.54
N PHE A 18 -46.52 -29.42 17.26
CA PHE A 18 -47.31 -28.18 17.23
C PHE A 18 -47.09 -27.41 15.92
N ASP A 19 -48.18 -26.98 15.28
CA ASP A 19 -48.21 -26.11 14.09
C ASP A 19 -49.40 -25.11 14.20
N THR A 20 -49.10 -23.82 14.00
CA THR A 20 -49.96 -22.72 13.45
C THR A 20 -51.46 -22.51 13.84
N ALA A 21 -51.73 -21.33 14.48
CA ALA A 21 -52.80 -20.35 14.15
C ALA A 21 -54.33 -20.67 14.41
N PRO A 22 -55.29 -19.70 14.26
CA PRO A 22 -55.31 -18.28 14.69
C PRO A 22 -56.68 -17.68 15.20
N LEU A 23 -56.62 -16.47 15.81
CA LEU A 23 -57.57 -15.32 15.73
C LEU A 23 -58.99 -15.28 16.39
N GLU A 24 -59.52 -14.03 16.42
CA GLU A 24 -60.86 -13.51 16.85
C GLU A 24 -61.18 -13.45 18.38
N GLY A 25 -61.95 -12.50 18.94
CA GLY A 25 -62.46 -11.21 18.43
C GLY A 25 -63.90 -10.84 18.89
N GLY A 26 -64.14 -9.75 19.65
CA GLY A 26 -65.53 -9.28 19.95
C GLY A 26 -65.71 -8.24 21.08
N PHE A 27 -66.71 -7.35 20.94
CA PHE A 27 -67.05 -6.18 21.80
C PHE A 27 -68.28 -6.38 22.70
N MET A 28 -68.38 -5.62 23.81
CA MET A 28 -69.53 -4.75 24.25
C MET A 28 -69.17 -4.04 25.59
N GLU A 29 -69.33 -2.72 25.77
CA GLU A 29 -70.54 -1.94 26.21
C GLU A 29 -71.03 -2.27 27.65
N GLU A 30 -71.49 -1.34 28.52
CA GLU A 30 -72.00 0.04 28.32
C GLU A 30 -71.98 0.93 29.62
N ARG A 31 -72.29 2.24 29.47
CA ARG A 31 -72.83 3.25 30.45
C ARG A 31 -71.95 3.91 31.54
N CYS A 32 -72.18 5.22 31.69
CA CYS A 32 -71.71 6.12 32.76
C CYS A 32 -72.86 6.54 33.70
N SER A 33 -72.57 6.92 34.97
CA SER A 33 -73.34 7.96 35.68
C SER A 33 -72.68 8.54 36.97
N GLN A 34 -72.58 9.87 37.01
CA GLN A 34 -72.70 10.80 38.15
C GLN A 34 -71.81 10.76 39.45
N ASN A 35 -71.24 11.96 39.70
CA ASN A 35 -71.20 12.73 40.97
C ASN A 35 -70.13 12.45 42.08
N ARG A 36 -69.10 13.32 42.05
CA ARG A 36 -68.52 14.09 43.19
C ARG A 36 -68.04 13.35 44.45
N LYS A 37 -66.71 13.38 44.64
CA LYS A 37 -66.06 14.29 45.63
C LYS A 37 -64.57 14.51 45.35
N ILE A 38 -64.05 15.66 45.78
CA ILE A 38 -62.67 16.13 45.52
C ILE A 38 -61.73 15.53 46.58
N MET A 39 -60.89 14.53 46.24
CA MET A 39 -59.71 14.16 47.05
C MET A 39 -58.66 13.23 46.38
N THR A 40 -58.45 13.28 45.06
CA THR A 40 -57.58 12.29 44.35
C THR A 40 -56.36 12.85 43.60
N GLY A 41 -56.19 14.18 43.48
CA GLY A 41 -55.12 14.78 42.67
C GLY A 41 -53.69 14.39 43.07
N ILE A 42 -53.40 14.33 44.38
CA ILE A 42 -52.03 14.08 44.90
C ILE A 42 -51.57 12.63 44.70
N LYS A 43 -52.49 11.65 44.69
CA LYS A 43 -52.15 10.25 44.40
C LYS A 43 -51.86 10.04 42.90
N CYS A 44 -52.68 10.62 42.02
CA CYS A 44 -52.53 10.43 40.57
C CYS A 44 -51.20 10.94 40.03
N LEU A 45 -50.76 12.13 40.48
CA LEU A 45 -49.46 12.70 40.10
C LEU A 45 -48.27 11.82 40.53
N ARG A 46 -48.29 11.27 41.75
CA ARG A 46 -47.24 10.34 42.20
C ARG A 46 -47.20 9.06 41.36
N THR A 47 -48.35 8.46 41.04
CA THR A 47 -48.39 7.27 40.17
C THR A 47 -47.91 7.57 38.76
N LEU A 48 -48.28 8.73 38.19
CA LEU A 48 -47.88 9.12 36.84
C LEU A 48 -46.37 9.41 36.76
N SER A 49 -45.81 10.14 37.73
CA SER A 49 -44.35 10.34 37.83
C SER A 49 -43.62 9.02 38.04
N PHE A 50 -44.15 8.07 38.82
CA PHE A 50 -43.51 6.76 39.01
C PHE A 50 -43.53 5.91 37.73
N TYR A 51 -44.62 5.93 36.96
CA TYR A 51 -44.69 5.27 35.66
C TYR A 51 -43.79 5.92 34.60
N LEU A 52 -43.72 7.25 34.57
CA LEU A 52 -42.77 7.98 33.72
C LEU A 52 -41.33 7.67 34.12
N LEU A 53 -41.01 7.60 35.41
CA LEU A 53 -39.68 7.22 35.88
C LEU A 53 -39.36 5.76 35.51
N LEU A 54 -40.31 4.82 35.65
CA LEU A 54 -40.12 3.42 35.25
C LEU A 54 -39.93 3.25 33.75
N ASN A 55 -40.65 4.01 32.93
CA ASN A 55 -40.49 3.98 31.47
C ASN A 55 -39.22 4.70 31.02
N MET A 56 -38.80 5.77 31.70
CA MET A 56 -37.49 6.41 31.48
C MET A 56 -36.34 5.47 31.89
N LEU A 57 -36.44 4.78 33.03
CA LEU A 57 -35.47 3.76 33.45
C LEU A 57 -35.47 2.55 32.51
N ARG A 58 -36.63 2.09 32.02
CA ARG A 58 -36.68 1.04 30.99
C ARG A 58 -36.04 1.50 29.68
N ALA A 59 -36.33 2.71 29.22
CA ALA A 59 -35.72 3.28 28.02
C ALA A 59 -34.20 3.44 28.18
N LEU A 60 -33.74 3.91 29.35
CA LEU A 60 -32.31 3.99 29.68
C LEU A 60 -31.67 2.60 29.69
N LEU A 61 -32.29 1.62 30.36
CA LEU A 61 -31.79 0.24 30.43
C LEU A 61 -31.78 -0.45 29.06
N THR A 62 -32.78 -0.26 28.21
CA THR A 62 -32.76 -0.77 26.83
C THR A 62 -31.73 -0.04 25.96
N SER A 63 -31.48 1.24 26.21
CA SER A 63 -30.46 2.01 25.50
C SER A 63 -29.04 1.61 25.92
N THR A 64 -28.78 1.43 27.22
CA THR A 64 -27.48 1.01 27.73
C THR A 64 -27.19 -0.46 27.43
N THR A 65 -28.17 -1.38 27.55
CA THR A 65 -27.96 -2.79 27.14
C THR A 65 -27.71 -2.94 25.64
N LEU A 66 -28.28 -2.07 24.79
CA LEU A 66 -27.97 -2.03 23.36
C LEU A 66 -26.64 -1.30 23.03
N SER A 67 -26.08 -0.56 23.99
CA SER A 67 -24.80 0.16 23.87
C SER A 67 -23.60 -0.58 24.51
N LEU A 68 -23.84 -1.69 25.22
CA LEU A 68 -22.82 -2.49 25.93
C LEU A 68 -22.71 -3.95 25.45
N LEU A 69 -23.44 -4.33 24.40
CA LEU A 69 -23.35 -5.64 23.75
C LEU A 69 -23.06 -5.52 22.25
N VAL A 70 -22.16 -4.61 21.89
CA VAL A 70 -21.32 -4.76 20.69
C VAL A 70 -19.89 -5.05 21.11
N SER A 71 -19.72 -6.17 21.82
CA SER A 71 -18.50 -6.96 21.67
C SER A 71 -18.40 -7.34 20.19
N ARG A 72 -17.77 -6.48 19.38
CA ARG A 72 -17.31 -6.89 18.05
C ARG A 72 -16.33 -8.02 18.31
N ALA A 73 -16.75 -9.25 18.03
CA ALA A 73 -15.80 -10.34 17.87
C ALA A 73 -14.72 -9.84 16.89
N LEU A 74 -13.45 -10.11 17.20
CA LEU A 74 -12.32 -9.85 16.31
C LEU A 74 -12.37 -10.86 15.16
N ALA A 75 -13.43 -10.75 14.35
CA ALA A 75 -13.62 -11.51 13.15
C ALA A 75 -12.51 -11.11 12.18
N ALA A 76 -11.57 -12.04 11.95
CA ALA A 76 -10.57 -11.86 10.93
C ALA A 76 -11.26 -11.66 9.57
N ILE A 77 -10.71 -10.76 8.75
CA ILE A 77 -11.23 -10.43 7.43
C ILE A 77 -10.37 -11.07 6.34
N GLY A 78 -10.88 -11.11 5.11
CA GLY A 78 -10.17 -11.63 3.96
C GLY A 78 -10.60 -13.05 3.55
N PRO A 79 -10.01 -13.61 2.48
CA PRO A 79 -9.05 -12.94 1.59
C PRO A 79 -9.68 -11.78 0.79
N VAL A 80 -11.01 -11.70 0.69
CA VAL A 80 -11.75 -10.58 0.06
C VAL A 80 -12.44 -9.74 1.14
N ALA A 81 -12.10 -8.44 1.27
CA ALA A 81 -12.68 -7.57 2.29
C ALA A 81 -12.45 -6.05 2.03
N ASP A 82 -13.26 -5.21 2.68
CA ASP A 82 -12.94 -3.79 2.87
C ASP A 82 -12.06 -3.61 4.12
N LEU A 83 -10.94 -2.88 3.99
CA LEU A 83 -10.11 -2.43 5.11
C LEU A 83 -10.26 -0.92 5.29
N VAL A 84 -11.15 -0.50 6.20
CA VAL A 84 -11.38 0.92 6.49
C VAL A 84 -10.24 1.47 7.35
N ILE A 85 -9.59 2.52 6.86
CA ILE A 85 -8.56 3.28 7.57
C ILE A 85 -9.18 4.56 8.09
N ALA A 86 -9.21 4.79 9.41
CA ALA A 86 -9.89 5.93 10.02
C ALA A 86 -9.19 6.45 11.28
N ASN A 87 -9.39 7.72 11.63
CA ASN A 87 -8.92 8.27 12.89
C ASN A 87 -9.85 7.91 14.05
N ALA A 88 -9.27 7.66 15.23
CA ALA A 88 -9.99 7.49 16.49
C ALA A 88 -9.09 7.88 17.67
N ASP A 89 -9.70 8.26 18.80
CA ASP A 89 -8.99 8.38 20.08
C ASP A 89 -8.94 7.01 20.77
N VAL A 90 -7.75 6.64 21.27
CA VAL A 90 -7.45 5.34 21.87
C VAL A 90 -6.55 5.51 23.09
N SER A 91 -6.60 4.54 24.02
CA SER A 91 -5.82 4.54 25.27
C SER A 91 -5.31 3.12 25.62
N PRO A 92 -4.48 2.49 24.76
CA PRO A 92 -4.04 1.10 24.94
C PRO A 92 -3.15 0.85 26.16
N ASP A 93 -2.60 1.93 26.71
CA ASP A 93 -1.73 2.00 27.88
C ASP A 93 -2.31 2.89 29.00
N GLY A 94 -3.57 3.31 28.86
CA GLY A 94 -4.25 4.28 29.72
C GLY A 94 -4.18 5.73 29.22
N PHE A 95 -3.17 6.09 28.41
CA PHE A 95 -3.01 7.46 27.91
C PHE A 95 -3.85 7.69 26.64
N THR A 96 -4.87 8.55 26.75
CA THR A 96 -5.73 8.85 25.59
C THR A 96 -5.00 9.71 24.57
N ARG A 97 -4.78 9.17 23.36
CA ARG A 97 -4.28 9.91 22.19
C ARG A 97 -5.03 9.53 20.92
N THR A 98 -5.01 10.43 19.94
CA THR A 98 -5.53 10.15 18.59
C THR A 98 -4.57 9.23 17.83
N ALA A 99 -5.12 8.27 17.13
CA ALA A 99 -4.44 7.28 16.30
C ALA A 99 -5.09 7.20 14.90
N ALA A 100 -4.45 6.47 13.99
CA ALA A 100 -5.01 6.05 12.72
C ALA A 100 -5.13 4.53 12.73
N LEU A 101 -6.35 4.00 12.68
CA LEU A 101 -6.65 2.59 12.90
C LEU A 101 -7.04 1.88 11.60
N ALA A 102 -6.54 0.67 11.42
CA ALA A 102 -6.89 -0.20 10.30
C ALA A 102 -7.96 -1.22 10.72
N GLY A 103 -9.21 -1.05 10.28
CA GLY A 103 -10.36 -1.84 10.74
C GLY A 103 -10.99 -1.35 12.06
N GLY A 104 -10.45 -0.30 12.68
CA GLY A 104 -10.99 0.32 13.89
C GLY A 104 -10.47 -0.23 15.23
N THR A 105 -9.33 -0.92 15.23
CA THR A 105 -8.67 -1.49 16.42
C THR A 105 -7.19 -1.10 16.47
N VAL A 106 -6.61 -1.06 17.68
CA VAL A 106 -5.22 -0.57 17.92
C VAL A 106 -4.15 -1.45 17.28
N SER A 107 -4.34 -2.77 17.31
CA SER A 107 -3.45 -3.75 16.64
C SER A 107 -3.83 -4.04 15.18
N GLY A 108 -4.70 -3.22 14.59
CA GLY A 108 -5.36 -3.55 13.33
C GLY A 108 -6.36 -4.71 13.47
N VAL A 109 -7.09 -5.00 12.39
CA VAL A 109 -7.93 -6.19 12.28
C VAL A 109 -7.08 -7.31 11.70
N ILE A 110 -7.21 -8.54 12.22
CA ILE A 110 -6.48 -9.69 11.68
C ILE A 110 -6.96 -9.94 10.25
N ILE A 111 -6.04 -10.05 9.30
CA ILE A 111 -6.34 -10.48 7.93
C ILE A 111 -5.94 -11.94 7.77
N THR A 112 -6.81 -12.74 7.18
CA THR A 112 -6.64 -14.19 7.02
C THR A 112 -6.98 -14.67 5.62
N GLY A 113 -6.26 -15.70 5.17
CA GLY A 113 -6.60 -16.52 4.01
C GLY A 113 -5.75 -17.79 4.01
N ASN A 114 -5.76 -18.51 2.89
CA ASN A 114 -5.00 -19.73 2.69
C ASN A 114 -3.96 -19.55 1.58
N LYS A 115 -2.98 -20.47 1.54
CA LYS A 115 -2.06 -20.64 0.41
C LYS A 115 -2.85 -20.78 -0.90
N GLY A 116 -2.47 -20.02 -1.92
CA GLY A 116 -3.16 -19.96 -3.21
C GLY A 116 -4.41 -19.05 -3.25
N ASP A 117 -4.89 -18.50 -2.14
CA ASP A 117 -6.02 -17.55 -2.17
C ASP A 117 -5.63 -16.24 -2.88
N ASN A 118 -6.60 -15.66 -3.60
CA ASN A 118 -6.48 -14.34 -4.18
C ASN A 118 -7.05 -13.28 -3.24
N PHE A 119 -6.15 -12.51 -2.63
CA PHE A 119 -6.47 -11.43 -1.72
C PHE A 119 -6.98 -10.22 -2.50
N GLN A 120 -8.17 -9.75 -2.14
CA GLN A 120 -8.84 -8.57 -2.69
C GLN A 120 -9.23 -7.65 -1.53
N ILE A 121 -8.25 -6.90 -1.04
CA ILE A 121 -8.43 -5.98 0.09
C ILE A 121 -8.61 -4.56 -0.45
N ASN A 122 -9.84 -4.06 -0.36
CA ASN A 122 -10.19 -2.70 -0.73
C ASN A 122 -9.90 -1.76 0.46
N VAL A 123 -8.78 -1.04 0.39
CA VAL A 123 -8.37 -0.09 1.44
C VAL A 123 -9.17 1.21 1.27
N VAL A 124 -10.05 1.50 2.23
CA VAL A 124 -10.94 2.66 2.21
C VAL A 124 -10.36 3.76 3.11
N ASN A 125 -9.74 4.77 2.52
CA ASN A 125 -9.11 5.85 3.27
C ASN A 125 -10.15 6.87 3.76
N SER A 126 -10.49 6.80 5.05
CA SER A 126 -11.40 7.70 5.75
C SER A 126 -10.69 8.61 6.76
N LEU A 127 -9.37 8.78 6.64
CA LEU A 127 -8.58 9.67 7.50
C LEU A 127 -9.04 11.12 7.33
N ASN A 128 -9.27 11.82 8.44
CA ASN A 128 -9.88 13.14 8.44
C ASN A 128 -9.22 14.15 9.40
N ASP A 129 -8.42 13.69 10.36
CA ASP A 129 -7.67 14.53 11.30
C ASP A 129 -6.41 15.10 10.65
N SER A 130 -6.08 16.37 10.89
CA SER A 130 -4.88 17.02 10.31
C SER A 130 -3.61 16.86 11.15
N ARG A 131 -3.68 16.17 12.29
CA ARG A 131 -2.53 15.85 13.15
C ARG A 131 -1.76 14.62 12.69
N ILE A 132 -2.37 13.80 11.84
CA ILE A 132 -1.80 12.59 11.23
C ILE A 132 -1.91 12.77 9.70
N LEU A 133 -1.01 12.15 8.92
CA LEU A 133 -1.08 12.19 7.45
C LEU A 133 -2.45 11.66 6.96
N GLN A 134 -3.10 12.38 6.04
CA GLN A 134 -4.46 12.07 5.57
C GLN A 134 -4.52 11.22 4.29
N SER A 135 -3.39 11.06 3.59
CA SER A 135 -3.21 9.99 2.61
C SER A 135 -2.68 8.73 3.31
N THR A 136 -2.75 7.56 2.67
CA THR A 136 -2.13 6.32 3.19
C THR A 136 -1.71 5.39 2.06
N ALA A 137 -0.83 4.43 2.29
CA ALA A 137 -0.51 3.35 1.35
C ALA A 137 -0.13 2.11 2.16
N ILE A 138 -0.67 0.93 1.83
CA ILE A 138 -0.52 -0.27 2.67
C ILE A 138 0.46 -1.25 2.02
N HIS A 139 1.47 -1.66 2.78
CA HIS A 139 2.37 -2.76 2.44
C HIS A 139 1.92 -4.07 3.12
N TRP A 140 2.22 -5.19 2.46
CA TRP A 140 1.85 -6.55 2.83
C TRP A 140 3.13 -7.33 3.10
N HIS A 141 3.71 -7.11 4.27
CA HIS A 141 5.10 -7.44 4.61
C HIS A 141 5.41 -8.92 4.46
N GLY A 142 6.41 -9.21 3.62
CA GLY A 142 6.89 -10.56 3.31
C GLY A 142 6.16 -11.26 2.16
N MET A 143 5.16 -10.62 1.53
CA MET A 143 4.55 -11.14 0.30
C MET A 143 5.44 -10.85 -0.92
N PHE A 144 5.63 -11.83 -1.80
CA PHE A 144 6.48 -11.67 -2.98
C PHE A 144 5.89 -10.71 -4.03
N MET A 145 4.55 -10.54 -4.07
CA MET A 145 3.88 -9.68 -5.05
C MET A 145 4.29 -9.97 -6.51
N ALA A 146 4.52 -11.24 -6.84
CA ALA A 146 5.01 -11.68 -8.13
C ALA A 146 4.03 -11.31 -9.27
N GLY A 147 4.46 -10.42 -10.18
CA GLY A 147 3.58 -9.82 -11.20
C GLY A 147 2.59 -8.76 -10.69
N THR A 148 2.53 -8.54 -9.37
CA THR A 148 1.65 -7.57 -8.70
C THR A 148 2.41 -6.53 -7.87
N ASN A 149 3.66 -6.20 -8.22
CA ASN A 149 4.47 -5.16 -7.54
C ASN A 149 3.74 -3.82 -7.32
N TRP A 150 2.80 -3.44 -8.19
CA TRP A 150 1.93 -2.26 -8.01
C TRP A 150 1.05 -2.29 -6.75
N ALA A 151 0.83 -3.47 -6.18
CA ALA A 151 0.15 -3.73 -4.93
C ALA A 151 1.11 -3.89 -3.74
N ASP A 152 2.43 -3.69 -3.93
CA ASP A 152 3.42 -3.86 -2.88
C ASP A 152 3.25 -2.85 -1.74
N GLY A 153 2.89 -1.60 -2.01
CA GLY A 153 2.57 -0.61 -0.96
C GLY A 153 3.47 0.63 -0.85
N PRO A 154 4.81 0.51 -0.84
CA PRO A 154 5.74 1.63 -0.66
C PRO A 154 5.43 2.88 -1.47
N ALA A 155 5.06 3.94 -0.76
CA ALA A 155 4.76 5.23 -1.35
C ALA A 155 5.98 5.75 -2.12
N PHE A 156 5.74 6.20 -3.35
CA PHE A 156 6.75 6.72 -4.28
C PHE A 156 7.80 5.70 -4.76
N VAL A 157 7.64 4.40 -4.46
CA VAL A 157 8.38 3.32 -5.13
C VAL A 157 7.42 2.52 -6.02
N SER A 158 6.45 1.82 -5.46
CA SER A 158 5.46 1.03 -6.21
C SER A 158 4.21 1.83 -6.58
N GLN A 159 3.74 2.73 -5.70
CA GLN A 159 2.50 3.48 -5.92
C GLN A 159 2.56 4.94 -5.44
N CYS A 160 1.59 5.77 -5.87
CA CYS A 160 1.26 6.99 -5.12
C CYS A 160 0.41 6.63 -3.88
N PRO A 161 0.37 7.49 -2.87
CA PRO A 161 -0.58 7.34 -1.76
C PRO A 161 -2.05 7.37 -2.20
N ILE A 162 -2.89 6.62 -1.47
CA ILE A 162 -4.34 6.66 -1.55
C ILE A 162 -4.80 7.99 -0.94
N ALA A 163 -5.36 8.86 -1.80
CA ALA A 163 -5.94 10.15 -1.44
C ALA A 163 -7.07 10.04 -0.39
N LYS A 164 -7.42 11.15 0.25
CA LYS A 164 -8.43 11.18 1.32
C LYS A 164 -9.83 10.92 0.76
N GLY A 165 -10.66 10.15 1.47
CA GLY A 165 -12.02 9.83 1.02
C GLY A 165 -12.09 8.98 -0.25
N ASN A 166 -10.96 8.44 -0.70
CA ASN A 166 -10.86 7.54 -1.85
C ASN A 166 -10.61 6.11 -1.36
N SER A 167 -10.62 5.14 -2.28
CA SER A 167 -10.34 3.74 -1.96
C SER A 167 -9.48 3.10 -3.03
N PHE A 168 -8.71 2.07 -2.66
CA PHE A 168 -7.86 1.33 -3.59
C PHE A 168 -7.88 -0.16 -3.30
N LEU A 169 -8.09 -0.96 -4.35
CA LEU A 169 -8.13 -2.40 -4.29
C LEU A 169 -6.74 -2.99 -4.53
N TYR A 170 -6.17 -3.57 -3.48
CA TYR A 170 -5.04 -4.49 -3.59
C TYR A 170 -5.58 -5.86 -4.01
N ASP A 171 -5.18 -6.34 -5.20
CA ASP A 171 -5.63 -7.60 -5.84
C ASP A 171 -4.39 -8.43 -6.19
N PHE A 172 -4.00 -9.34 -5.30
CA PHE A 172 -2.78 -10.15 -5.36
C PHE A 172 -3.01 -11.58 -4.85
N THR A 173 -2.20 -12.54 -5.31
CA THR A 173 -2.41 -13.97 -4.98
C THR A 173 -1.26 -14.52 -4.13
N ALA A 174 -1.57 -15.23 -3.04
CA ALA A 174 -0.59 -15.87 -2.17
C ALA A 174 -0.15 -17.24 -2.70
N LEU A 175 0.27 -17.31 -3.98
CA LEU A 175 0.46 -18.55 -4.75
C LEU A 175 1.23 -19.65 -4.00
N ASP A 176 2.51 -19.39 -3.72
CA ASP A 176 3.46 -20.36 -3.16
C ASP A 176 3.88 -19.97 -1.73
N GLN A 177 3.07 -19.17 -1.03
CA GLN A 177 3.38 -18.59 0.27
C GLN A 177 2.34 -18.93 1.34
N ALA A 178 2.81 -19.34 2.52
CA ALA A 178 2.03 -19.53 3.74
C ALA A 178 2.92 -19.26 4.96
N GLY A 179 2.30 -18.85 6.08
CA GLY A 179 3.02 -18.49 7.29
C GLY A 179 2.42 -17.29 8.04
N THR A 180 3.29 -16.55 8.73
CA THR A 180 2.93 -15.42 9.59
C THR A 180 3.52 -14.13 9.00
N TYR A 181 2.64 -13.26 8.53
CA TYR A 181 2.94 -11.98 7.89
C TYR A 181 2.26 -10.84 8.67
N TRP A 182 2.40 -9.62 8.19
CA TRP A 182 1.69 -8.46 8.70
C TRP A 182 1.49 -7.43 7.59
N TYR A 183 0.60 -6.47 7.82
CA TYR A 183 0.41 -5.33 6.94
C TYR A 183 0.61 -4.05 7.74
N HIS A 184 1.10 -2.99 7.08
CA HIS A 184 1.29 -1.69 7.71
C HIS A 184 1.24 -0.55 6.68
N SER A 185 1.06 0.69 7.15
CA SER A 185 1.27 1.84 6.27
C SER A 185 2.74 1.97 5.87
N HIS A 186 2.99 2.25 4.59
CA HIS A 186 4.30 2.47 4.00
C HIS A 186 4.34 3.86 3.33
N LEU A 187 3.94 4.86 4.13
CA LEU A 187 3.91 6.28 3.79
C LEU A 187 4.44 7.08 4.99
N SER A 188 5.72 7.47 4.94
CA SER A 188 6.40 8.12 6.08
C SER A 188 6.16 7.32 7.37
N THR A 189 6.22 7.94 8.54
CA THR A 189 6.14 7.24 9.83
C THR A 189 4.72 6.85 10.29
N GLN A 190 3.78 6.72 9.35
CA GLN A 190 2.34 6.64 9.63
C GLN A 190 1.93 5.32 10.33
N TYR A 191 2.69 4.22 10.20
CA TYR A 191 2.32 2.99 10.90
C TYR A 191 2.58 3.06 12.42
N CYS A 192 3.43 3.99 12.87
CA CYS A 192 3.65 4.28 14.29
C CYS A 192 2.43 4.93 14.96
N ASP A 193 1.61 5.66 14.18
CA ASP A 193 0.33 6.20 14.63
C ASP A 193 -0.83 5.19 14.61
N GLY A 194 -0.57 3.92 14.22
CA GLY A 194 -1.49 2.79 14.44
C GLY A 194 -1.89 1.99 13.20
N ILE A 195 -1.51 2.39 11.98
CA ILE A 195 -1.89 1.65 10.76
C ILE A 195 -0.97 0.44 10.57
N ARG A 196 -1.24 -0.62 11.34
CA ARG A 196 -0.53 -1.91 11.32
C ARG A 196 -1.45 -3.02 11.81
N GLY A 197 -1.25 -4.25 11.33
CA GLY A 197 -1.96 -5.43 11.84
C GLY A 197 -1.45 -6.75 11.26
N PRO A 198 -1.79 -7.91 11.86
CA PRO A 198 -1.29 -9.21 11.42
C PRO A 198 -2.00 -9.72 10.16
N LEU A 199 -1.25 -10.44 9.32
CA LEU A 199 -1.73 -11.13 8.11
C LEU A 199 -1.33 -12.60 8.22
N ILE A 200 -2.28 -13.51 8.41
CA ILE A 200 -2.02 -14.94 8.56
C ILE A 200 -2.47 -15.68 7.29
N ILE A 201 -1.55 -16.43 6.69
CA ILE A 201 -1.85 -17.25 5.51
C ILE A 201 -1.64 -18.70 5.92
N TYR A 202 -2.72 -19.45 6.10
CA TYR A 202 -2.70 -20.84 6.52
C TYR A 202 -2.31 -21.75 5.35
N ASP A 203 -1.55 -22.81 5.64
CA ASP A 203 -1.32 -23.89 4.68
C ASP A 203 -2.26 -25.07 5.04
N PRO A 204 -3.18 -25.49 4.15
CA PRO A 204 -3.99 -26.69 4.38
C PRO A 204 -3.16 -27.97 4.55
N ASP A 205 -1.95 -28.00 4.00
CA ASP A 205 -1.00 -29.10 4.06
C ASP A 205 0.22 -28.76 4.94
N ASP A 206 0.05 -27.92 5.99
CA ASP A 206 1.14 -27.43 6.85
C ASP A 206 1.98 -28.59 7.45
N PRO A 207 3.29 -28.68 7.16
CA PRO A 207 4.13 -29.81 7.60
C PRO A 207 4.32 -29.86 9.12
N HIS A 208 4.05 -28.77 9.83
CA HIS A 208 4.09 -28.69 11.29
C HIS A 208 2.72 -28.93 11.95
N ALA A 209 1.63 -29.18 11.20
CA ALA A 209 0.27 -29.34 11.73
C ALA A 209 0.13 -30.42 12.84
N SER A 210 1.01 -31.41 12.87
CA SER A 210 1.02 -32.44 13.91
C SER A 210 1.66 -32.01 15.24
N LEU A 211 2.40 -30.90 15.26
CA LEU A 211 3.13 -30.40 16.42
C LEU A 211 2.26 -29.60 17.40
N TYR A 212 1.11 -29.09 16.94
CA TYR A 212 0.17 -28.29 17.73
C TYR A 212 -1.26 -28.84 17.66
N ASP A 213 -2.12 -28.33 18.54
CA ASP A 213 -3.56 -28.65 18.60
C ASP A 213 -4.43 -27.41 18.30
N VAL A 214 -3.89 -26.20 18.51
CA VAL A 214 -4.57 -24.91 18.26
C VAL A 214 -3.64 -23.96 17.49
N ASP A 215 -4.18 -23.37 16.41
CA ASP A 215 -3.57 -22.32 15.59
C ASP A 215 -4.70 -21.41 15.10
N ASN A 216 -4.94 -20.30 15.79
CA ASN A 216 -6.06 -19.39 15.55
C ASN A 216 -5.74 -17.94 15.98
N ALA A 217 -6.73 -17.05 15.93
CA ALA A 217 -6.60 -15.64 16.35
C ALA A 217 -6.15 -15.45 17.80
N ASP A 218 -6.54 -16.33 18.72
CA ASP A 218 -6.15 -16.26 20.15
C ASP A 218 -4.65 -16.59 20.36
N ALA A 219 -4.01 -17.18 19.36
CA ALA A 219 -2.58 -17.50 19.33
C ALA A 219 -1.70 -16.39 18.72
N ILE A 220 -2.25 -15.20 18.45
CA ILE A 220 -1.46 -14.00 18.09
C ILE A 220 -1.12 -13.22 19.37
N LEU A 221 0.12 -12.75 19.48
CA LEU A 221 0.70 -12.27 20.73
C LEU A 221 0.77 -10.73 20.84
N ILE A 222 0.51 -10.23 22.06
CA ILE A 222 0.47 -8.82 22.46
C ILE A 222 -0.61 -8.03 21.69
N ASN A 223 -1.86 -8.30 22.06
CA ASN A 223 -3.06 -7.79 21.40
C ASN A 223 -3.42 -6.33 21.76
N GLY A 224 -2.43 -5.42 21.66
CA GLY A 224 -2.68 -3.97 21.66
C GLY A 224 -2.97 -3.34 23.02
N LEU A 225 -2.57 -4.00 24.12
CA LEU A 225 -2.71 -3.55 25.49
C LEU A 225 -1.36 -3.61 26.22
N GLY A 226 -1.16 -2.73 27.21
CA GLY A 226 0.02 -2.71 28.07
C GLY A 226 -0.09 -1.68 29.19
N ARG A 227 1.03 -1.45 29.91
CA ARG A 227 1.13 -0.44 30.97
C ARG A 227 2.21 0.59 30.66
N TRP A 228 1.87 1.86 30.88
CA TRP A 228 2.79 3.00 30.82
C TRP A 228 3.41 3.21 32.22
N ALA A 229 4.70 3.57 32.31
CA ALA A 229 5.43 3.65 33.59
C ALA A 229 4.80 4.59 34.64
N SER A 230 4.17 5.69 34.21
CA SER A 230 3.43 6.64 35.06
C SER A 230 1.97 6.27 35.34
N ASP A 231 1.42 5.25 34.67
CA ASP A 231 0.09 4.70 34.91
C ASP A 231 0.12 3.16 34.78
N PRO A 232 0.54 2.46 35.84
CA PRO A 232 0.57 1.00 35.88
C PRO A 232 -0.81 0.39 36.16
N THR A 233 -1.92 1.13 36.06
CA THR A 233 -3.27 0.60 36.35
C THR A 233 -3.97 0.00 35.12
N SER A 234 -3.44 0.26 33.92
CA SER A 234 -3.99 -0.18 32.64
C SER A 234 -4.07 -1.70 32.50
N GLU A 235 -5.09 -2.16 31.75
CA GLU A 235 -5.36 -3.58 31.52
C GLU A 235 -4.22 -4.24 30.73
N LEU A 236 -3.84 -5.45 31.14
CA LEU A 236 -2.84 -6.26 30.44
C LEU A 236 -3.53 -7.23 29.49
N ALA A 237 -2.90 -7.50 28.34
CA ALA A 237 -3.36 -8.56 27.44
C ALA A 237 -3.35 -9.91 28.17
N VAL A 238 -4.45 -10.66 28.06
CA VAL A 238 -4.58 -12.02 28.59
C VAL A 238 -4.72 -13.00 27.45
N ILE A 239 -3.86 -14.01 27.43
CA ILE A 239 -3.87 -15.12 26.48
C ILE A 239 -4.22 -16.38 27.27
N ASN A 240 -5.29 -17.07 26.88
CA ASN A 240 -5.83 -18.20 27.63
C ASN A 240 -5.38 -19.53 27.02
N VAL A 241 -4.83 -20.43 27.83
CA VAL A 241 -4.40 -21.77 27.42
C VAL A 241 -5.04 -22.86 28.27
N GLN A 242 -5.37 -23.99 27.66
CA GLN A 242 -5.93 -25.15 28.36
C GLN A 242 -4.81 -26.15 28.68
N PHE A 243 -4.79 -26.65 29.91
CA PHE A 243 -3.82 -27.67 30.34
C PHE A 243 -3.82 -28.90 29.43
N GLY A 244 -2.62 -29.33 29.02
CA GLY A 244 -2.38 -30.46 28.11
C GLY A 244 -2.58 -30.17 26.62
N VAL A 245 -2.83 -28.91 26.22
CA VAL A 245 -3.04 -28.50 24.83
C VAL A 245 -1.81 -27.77 24.29
N ARG A 246 -1.46 -27.99 23.02
CA ARG A 246 -0.32 -27.36 22.34
C ARG A 246 -0.79 -26.23 21.42
N TYR A 247 -0.17 -25.07 21.54
CA TYR A 247 -0.55 -23.84 20.84
C TYR A 247 0.57 -23.41 19.89
N ARG A 248 0.25 -23.21 18.61
CA ARG A 248 1.14 -22.54 17.65
C ARG A 248 1.00 -21.03 17.81
N PHE A 249 1.80 -20.45 18.69
CA PHE A 249 1.82 -19.00 18.84
C PHE A 249 2.53 -18.34 17.66
N ARG A 250 1.94 -17.23 17.20
CA ARG A 250 2.40 -16.41 16.08
C ARG A 250 2.83 -15.04 16.61
N LEU A 251 4.13 -14.91 16.85
CA LEU A 251 4.76 -13.69 17.36
C LEU A 251 5.08 -12.75 16.19
N VAL A 252 4.57 -11.51 16.25
CA VAL A 252 4.70 -10.51 15.18
C VAL A 252 5.24 -9.21 15.73
N SER A 253 6.44 -8.80 15.29
CA SER A 253 7.03 -7.52 15.71
C SER A 253 6.55 -6.39 14.78
N MET A 254 5.36 -5.85 15.08
CA MET A 254 4.82 -4.65 14.42
C MET A 254 5.46 -3.34 14.97
N SER A 255 6.72 -3.43 15.41
CA SER A 255 7.48 -2.33 16.02
C SER A 255 7.90 -1.29 14.97
N CYS A 256 7.98 -0.02 15.38
CA CYS A 256 8.58 1.05 14.57
C CYS A 256 10.08 1.25 14.82
N ASP A 257 10.61 0.70 15.92
CA ASP A 257 11.97 1.01 16.39
C ASP A 257 12.52 -0.10 17.30
N PRO A 258 12.04 -0.25 18.56
CA PRO A 258 12.65 -1.21 19.49
C PRO A 258 12.54 -2.65 18.98
N ASN A 259 13.61 -3.40 19.24
CA ASN A 259 13.57 -4.86 19.26
C ASN A 259 13.27 -5.34 20.69
N PHE A 260 12.67 -6.52 20.81
CA PHE A 260 12.17 -7.04 22.07
C PHE A 260 12.81 -8.39 22.41
N LEU A 261 13.20 -8.57 23.67
CA LEU A 261 13.50 -9.87 24.24
C LEU A 261 12.18 -10.50 24.72
N PHE A 262 11.63 -11.39 23.90
CA PHE A 262 10.39 -12.11 24.17
C PHE A 262 10.64 -13.40 24.95
N SER A 263 9.88 -13.65 26.00
CA SER A 263 9.95 -14.89 26.81
C SER A 263 8.62 -15.17 27.53
N ILE A 264 8.40 -16.41 27.95
CA ILE A 264 7.24 -16.81 28.74
C ILE A 264 7.74 -17.54 30.00
N GLN A 265 7.36 -17.04 31.17
CA GLN A 265 7.76 -17.60 32.46
C GLN A 265 7.36 -19.07 32.58
N GLY A 266 8.32 -19.93 32.93
CA GLY A 266 8.09 -21.37 33.13
C GLY A 266 7.83 -22.20 31.87
N HIS A 267 7.87 -21.61 30.67
CA HIS A 267 7.55 -22.31 29.42
C HIS A 267 8.69 -22.18 28.40
N THR A 268 9.10 -23.29 27.79
CA THR A 268 10.05 -23.29 26.68
C THR A 268 9.35 -23.15 25.34
N LEU A 269 9.96 -22.40 24.41
CA LEU A 269 9.47 -22.10 23.06
C LEU A 269 10.31 -22.84 22.00
N GLU A 270 10.79 -24.05 22.33
CA GLU A 270 12.05 -24.68 21.85
C GLU A 270 13.34 -23.92 22.28
N THR A 271 13.20 -22.63 22.56
CA THR A 271 14.17 -21.71 23.18
C THR A 271 13.53 -21.02 24.39
N ASP A 272 14.31 -20.54 25.35
CA ASP A 272 13.78 -19.83 26.53
C ASP A 272 13.48 -18.34 26.24
N GLN A 273 14.12 -17.77 25.21
CA GLN A 273 14.00 -16.35 24.86
C GLN A 273 14.28 -16.09 23.38
N ILE A 274 13.40 -15.32 22.73
CA ILE A 274 13.51 -14.90 21.34
C ILE A 274 13.81 -13.39 21.31
N GLN A 275 14.95 -12.97 20.77
CA GLN A 275 15.12 -11.57 20.36
C GLN A 275 14.42 -11.36 19.02
N ILE A 276 13.44 -10.44 18.97
CA ILE A 276 12.66 -10.15 17.76
C ILE A 276 12.80 -8.67 17.38
N PHE A 277 13.30 -8.41 16.18
CA PHE A 277 13.49 -7.05 15.64
C PHE A 277 12.24 -6.56 14.89
N ALA A 278 12.14 -5.24 14.63
CA ALA A 278 11.05 -4.67 13.82
C ALA A 278 10.89 -5.41 12.48
N GLY A 279 9.65 -5.72 12.09
CA GLY A 279 9.31 -6.46 10.87
C GLY A 279 9.54 -7.99 10.92
N GLN A 280 10.24 -8.52 11.92
CA GLN A 280 10.40 -9.96 12.09
C GLN A 280 9.13 -10.64 12.63
N ARG A 281 8.97 -11.92 12.31
CA ARG A 281 7.94 -12.81 12.85
C ARG A 281 8.57 -14.15 13.21
N TYR A 282 8.02 -14.81 14.23
CA TYR A 282 8.33 -16.18 14.59
C TYR A 282 7.03 -16.95 14.86
N SER A 283 7.01 -18.25 14.53
CA SER A 283 5.97 -19.16 15.01
C SER A 283 6.63 -20.21 15.89
N PHE A 284 6.12 -20.42 17.09
CA PHE A 284 6.64 -21.41 18.04
C PHE A 284 5.50 -22.23 18.62
N VAL A 285 5.79 -23.47 19.03
CA VAL A 285 4.81 -24.30 19.75
C VAL A 285 5.06 -24.18 21.25
N LEU A 286 4.04 -23.75 21.99
CA LEU A 286 4.01 -23.86 23.45
C LEU A 286 3.13 -25.04 23.84
N THR A 287 3.66 -25.94 24.66
CA THR A 287 2.84 -26.97 25.34
C THR A 287 2.37 -26.39 26.67
N ALA A 288 1.07 -26.41 26.93
CA ALA A 288 0.51 -25.94 28.19
C ALA A 288 0.52 -27.06 29.25
N ASP A 289 1.72 -27.49 29.68
CA ASP A 289 1.95 -28.61 30.61
C ASP A 289 2.33 -28.21 32.05
N GLN A 290 2.38 -26.91 32.33
CA GLN A 290 2.70 -26.37 33.66
C GLN A 290 1.48 -26.40 34.61
N GLU A 291 1.68 -26.00 35.87
CA GLU A 291 0.59 -25.92 36.84
C GLU A 291 -0.50 -24.91 36.40
N ILE A 292 -1.76 -25.13 36.82
CA ILE A 292 -2.89 -24.28 36.44
C ILE A 292 -2.79 -22.94 37.20
N ALA A 293 -2.07 -22.00 36.61
CA ALA A 293 -1.74 -20.70 37.20
C ALA A 293 -1.77 -19.55 36.17
N ASN A 294 -1.31 -18.37 36.60
CA ASN A 294 -1.02 -17.21 35.75
C ASN A 294 0.50 -17.09 35.62
N TYR A 295 1.01 -16.91 34.39
CA TYR A 295 2.44 -16.77 34.09
C TYR A 295 2.72 -15.48 33.34
N TRP A 296 3.86 -14.84 33.58
CA TRP A 296 4.27 -13.66 32.83
C TRP A 296 4.73 -14.02 31.41
N ILE A 297 4.07 -13.47 30.42
CA ILE A 297 4.64 -13.23 29.09
C ILE A 297 5.38 -11.90 29.18
N ARG A 298 6.63 -11.84 28.71
CA ARG A 298 7.41 -10.59 28.71
C ARG A 298 8.00 -10.29 27.34
N ALA A 299 8.03 -9.01 26.99
CA ALA A 299 8.66 -8.48 25.79
C ALA A 299 9.45 -7.22 26.16
N ILE A 300 10.71 -7.41 26.57
CA ILE A 300 11.54 -6.33 27.13
C ILE A 300 12.21 -5.58 25.96
N PRO A 301 11.97 -4.26 25.78
CA PRO A 301 12.59 -3.48 24.70
C PRO A 301 14.09 -3.25 24.93
N ASN A 302 14.86 -3.10 23.85
CA ASN A 302 16.28 -2.72 23.90
C ASN A 302 16.54 -1.26 24.30
N LEU A 303 15.51 -0.40 24.25
CA LEU A 303 15.62 1.02 24.59
C LEU A 303 15.37 1.25 26.09
N PRO A 304 16.27 1.94 26.82
CA PRO A 304 16.12 2.16 28.25
C PRO A 304 15.07 3.23 28.55
N ALA A 305 13.82 2.81 28.77
CA ALA A 305 12.78 3.63 29.38
C ALA A 305 12.77 3.47 30.91
N PRO A 306 12.52 4.54 31.70
CA PRO A 306 12.29 4.40 33.14
C PRO A 306 10.95 3.67 33.40
N PRO A 307 10.80 2.92 34.52
CA PRO A 307 11.73 2.78 35.65
C PRO A 307 12.95 1.89 35.36
N ALA A 308 13.91 1.87 36.30
CA ALA A 308 15.19 1.16 36.15
C ALA A 308 15.06 -0.38 36.09
N ASN A 309 13.94 -0.93 36.58
CA ASN A 309 13.55 -2.31 36.34
C ASN A 309 12.56 -2.34 35.15
N PRO A 310 12.92 -2.92 33.99
CA PRO A 310 12.10 -2.83 32.78
C PRO A 310 10.83 -3.71 32.80
N VAL A 311 10.48 -4.32 33.93
CA VAL A 311 9.23 -5.08 34.14
C VAL A 311 8.45 -4.65 35.39
N GLU A 312 8.87 -3.56 36.04
CA GLU A 312 8.25 -3.05 37.27
C GLU A 312 6.75 -2.75 37.09
N ASN A 313 5.92 -3.15 38.05
CA ASN A 313 4.46 -2.96 38.03
C ASN A 313 3.77 -3.58 36.79
N GLY A 314 4.38 -4.56 36.12
CA GLY A 314 3.82 -5.26 34.97
C GLY A 314 3.94 -4.50 33.64
N ILE A 315 4.80 -3.48 33.54
CA ILE A 315 5.20 -2.93 32.23
C ILE A 315 5.88 -4.01 31.38
N ASN A 316 5.86 -3.83 30.04
CA ASN A 316 6.48 -4.75 29.07
C ASN A 316 6.04 -6.23 29.22
N SER A 317 4.86 -6.47 29.83
CA SER A 317 4.38 -7.78 30.23
C SER A 317 2.91 -8.00 29.80
N ALA A 318 2.53 -9.27 29.70
CA ALA A 318 1.17 -9.75 29.44
C ALA A 318 0.96 -11.07 30.22
N ILE A 319 -0.29 -11.55 30.34
CA ILE A 319 -0.61 -12.72 31.17
C ILE A 319 -0.92 -13.93 30.30
N LEU A 320 -0.15 -15.01 30.45
CA LEU A 320 -0.56 -16.35 30.03
C LEU A 320 -1.38 -16.95 31.17
N ARG A 321 -2.68 -17.17 30.95
CA ARG A 321 -3.61 -17.69 31.95
C ARG A 321 -4.05 -19.10 31.59
N TYR A 322 -3.83 -20.05 32.50
CA TYR A 322 -4.43 -21.37 32.35
C TYR A 322 -5.95 -21.28 32.59
N VAL A 323 -6.74 -21.94 31.75
CA VAL A 323 -8.20 -22.01 31.92
C VAL A 323 -8.51 -22.65 33.29
N THR A 324 -9.40 -22.04 34.05
CA THR A 324 -9.72 -22.27 35.48
C THR A 324 -8.73 -21.72 36.52
N ALA A 325 -7.61 -21.11 36.15
CA ALA A 325 -6.81 -20.31 37.08
C ALA A 325 -7.55 -19.01 37.50
N ASP A 326 -7.25 -18.49 38.70
CA ASP A 326 -7.85 -17.26 39.22
C ASP A 326 -7.56 -16.05 38.32
N VAL A 327 -8.50 -15.09 38.30
CA VAL A 327 -8.34 -13.82 37.57
C VAL A 327 -7.45 -12.88 38.38
N ALA A 328 -6.14 -13.13 38.31
CA ALA A 328 -5.09 -12.37 38.98
C ALA A 328 -3.89 -12.13 38.05
N GLU A 329 -2.98 -11.25 38.48
CA GLU A 329 -1.63 -11.15 37.92
C GLU A 329 -0.73 -12.28 38.46
N PRO A 330 0.29 -12.73 37.69
CA PRO A 330 1.31 -13.65 38.19
C PRO A 330 2.01 -13.11 39.45
N LEU A 331 2.28 -13.97 40.44
CA LEU A 331 2.86 -13.59 41.73
C LEU A 331 4.38 -13.73 41.81
N ASP A 332 4.98 -14.53 40.93
CA ASP A 332 6.42 -14.64 40.80
C ASP A 332 6.88 -13.76 39.64
N ASP A 333 7.96 -12.99 39.83
CA ASP A 333 8.61 -12.21 38.77
C ASP A 333 9.81 -12.93 38.14
N SER A 334 10.22 -14.09 38.68
CA SER A 334 11.44 -14.78 38.24
C SER A 334 11.39 -15.22 36.78
N ILE A 335 12.54 -15.10 36.13
CA ILE A 335 12.82 -15.57 34.77
C ILE A 335 14.22 -16.20 34.78
N ASP A 336 14.34 -17.37 34.15
CA ASP A 336 15.56 -18.19 34.12
C ASP A 336 15.88 -18.52 32.65
N ILE A 337 16.53 -17.58 31.95
CA ILE A 337 16.93 -17.75 30.55
C ILE A 337 18.27 -18.48 30.49
N ARG A 338 18.29 -19.69 29.93
CA ARG A 338 19.48 -20.53 29.81
C ARG A 338 19.84 -20.82 28.35
N ASN A 339 18.83 -20.90 27.48
CA ASN A 339 18.91 -21.22 26.07
C ASN A 339 18.20 -20.16 25.20
N PRO A 340 18.75 -18.93 25.08
CA PRO A 340 18.22 -17.91 24.17
C PRO A 340 18.45 -18.31 22.69
N LEU A 341 17.64 -17.78 21.79
CA LEU A 341 17.70 -18.07 20.36
C LEU A 341 18.97 -17.49 19.71
N ASP A 342 19.80 -18.36 19.13
CA ASP A 342 20.78 -17.95 18.11
C ASP A 342 20.12 -17.93 16.73
N GLU A 343 19.94 -16.74 16.16
CA GLU A 343 19.37 -16.57 14.81
C GLU A 343 20.21 -17.28 13.73
N ASN A 344 21.52 -17.49 13.96
CA ASN A 344 22.42 -18.18 13.04
C ASN A 344 22.26 -19.71 13.06
N ALA A 345 21.65 -20.27 14.11
CA ALA A 345 21.44 -21.71 14.28
C ALA A 345 20.12 -22.22 13.68
N LEU A 346 19.25 -21.31 13.24
CA LEU A 346 18.01 -21.64 12.53
C LEU A 346 18.30 -22.27 11.16
N VAL A 347 17.50 -23.26 10.78
CA VAL A 347 17.60 -23.95 9.48
C VAL A 347 16.24 -24.02 8.80
N PRO A 348 16.15 -23.91 7.45
CA PRO A 348 14.90 -24.15 6.73
C PRO A 348 14.47 -25.62 6.85
N LEU A 349 13.15 -25.87 7.00
CA LEU A 349 12.62 -27.24 6.97
C LEU A 349 12.87 -27.89 5.60
N GLU A 350 12.43 -27.23 4.53
CA GLU A 350 12.85 -27.53 3.17
C GLU A 350 14.12 -26.73 2.86
N ASN A 351 15.27 -27.39 2.99
CA ASN A 351 16.57 -26.75 2.81
C ASN A 351 17.22 -27.13 1.45
N PRO A 352 17.15 -26.25 0.43
CA PRO A 352 17.91 -26.40 -0.81
C PRO A 352 19.36 -25.89 -0.70
N GLY A 353 19.76 -25.33 0.45
CA GLY A 353 20.98 -24.54 0.60
C GLY A 353 20.85 -23.13 0.01
N ALA A 354 21.92 -22.34 0.14
CA ALA A 354 21.98 -21.00 -0.44
C ALA A 354 22.07 -21.07 -1.98
N PRO A 355 21.43 -20.15 -2.73
CA PRO A 355 21.57 -20.03 -4.17
C PRO A 355 23.02 -20.09 -4.66
N THR A 356 23.23 -20.87 -5.71
CA THR A 356 24.55 -21.11 -6.35
C THR A 356 24.49 -20.77 -7.83
N GLY A 357 25.64 -20.41 -8.40
CA GLY A 357 25.76 -20.00 -9.80
C GLY A 357 26.70 -18.81 -9.95
N THR A 358 26.46 -17.98 -10.96
CA THR A 358 27.18 -16.70 -11.12
C THR A 358 26.67 -15.70 -10.09
N ILE A 359 27.52 -15.37 -9.11
CA ILE A 359 27.24 -14.37 -8.09
C ILE A 359 27.33 -12.96 -8.66
N PHE A 360 26.32 -12.14 -8.39
CA PHE A 360 26.29 -10.70 -8.60
C PHE A 360 26.47 -10.00 -7.23
N PRO A 361 27.69 -9.56 -6.89
CA PRO A 361 27.97 -9.01 -5.57
C PRO A 361 27.46 -7.56 -5.44
N VAL A 362 26.64 -7.31 -4.43
CA VAL A 362 26.18 -5.99 -4.00
C VAL A 362 26.75 -5.72 -2.62
N ASN A 363 27.55 -4.66 -2.50
CA ASN A 363 28.12 -4.23 -1.22
C ASN A 363 27.50 -2.88 -0.87
N LEU A 364 26.92 -2.76 0.33
CA LEU A 364 26.36 -1.50 0.81
C LEU A 364 27.29 -0.86 1.84
N GLN A 365 27.59 0.42 1.64
CA GLN A 365 28.26 1.25 2.62
C GLN A 365 27.21 2.15 3.29
N PHE A 366 26.87 1.87 4.54
CA PHE A 366 26.02 2.76 5.33
C PHE A 366 26.81 3.91 5.94
N GLY A 367 26.16 5.05 6.11
CA GLY A 367 26.73 6.22 6.78
C GLY A 367 25.64 7.11 7.37
N PHE A 368 25.96 7.85 8.42
CA PHE A 368 25.07 8.82 9.06
C PHE A 368 25.73 10.20 9.11
N ASN A 369 25.01 11.23 8.70
CA ASN A 369 25.46 12.62 8.72
C ASN A 369 24.79 13.38 9.88
N PRO A 370 25.49 13.59 11.01
CA PRO A 370 24.91 14.25 12.18
C PRO A 370 24.61 15.74 11.96
N ALA A 371 25.11 16.37 10.89
CA ALA A 371 24.87 17.79 10.61
C ALA A 371 23.48 18.07 10.00
N ASN A 372 22.84 17.06 9.41
CA ASN A 372 21.47 17.15 8.88
C ASN A 372 20.58 15.96 9.28
N LEU A 373 21.08 15.09 10.18
CA LEU A 373 20.42 13.88 10.69
C LEU A 373 20.04 12.84 9.63
N GLN A 374 20.66 12.87 8.44
CA GLN A 374 20.36 11.91 7.38
C GLN A 374 21.25 10.66 7.43
N PHE A 375 20.63 9.51 7.21
CA PHE A 375 21.32 8.30 6.79
C PHE A 375 21.61 8.31 5.30
N THR A 376 22.59 7.53 4.90
CA THR A 376 23.02 7.35 3.50
C THR A 376 23.34 5.88 3.25
N VAL A 377 23.06 5.42 2.04
CA VAL A 377 23.54 4.15 1.50
C VAL A 377 24.39 4.46 0.27
N ASN A 378 25.62 3.96 0.23
CA ASN A 378 26.61 4.27 -0.81
C ASN A 378 26.85 5.78 -1.02
N GLY A 379 26.65 6.57 0.04
CA GLY A 379 26.79 8.04 0.03
C GLY A 379 25.55 8.83 -0.40
N ALA A 380 24.45 8.18 -0.78
CA ALA A 380 23.18 8.84 -1.12
C ALA A 380 22.11 8.61 -0.03
N PRO A 381 21.40 9.65 0.44
CA PRO A 381 20.19 9.47 1.25
C PRO A 381 19.03 9.11 0.32
N PHE A 382 18.17 8.17 0.72
CA PHE A 382 16.91 8.00 0.00
C PHE A 382 16.00 9.21 0.25
N ILE A 383 15.42 9.75 -0.82
CA ILE A 383 14.43 10.82 -0.78
C ILE A 383 13.28 10.40 -1.71
N PRO A 384 12.03 10.28 -1.23
CA PRO A 384 10.89 9.89 -2.07
C PRO A 384 10.75 10.77 -3.33
N PRO A 385 10.65 10.18 -4.54
CA PRO A 385 10.53 10.94 -5.78
C PRO A 385 9.07 11.38 -6.04
N ASP A 386 8.87 12.55 -6.66
CA ASP A 386 7.52 13.06 -7.03
C ASP A 386 6.70 12.08 -7.90
N VAL A 387 7.39 11.20 -8.63
CA VAL A 387 6.83 10.18 -9.52
C VAL A 387 7.30 8.80 -9.03
N PRO A 388 6.40 7.86 -8.69
CA PRO A 388 6.80 6.55 -8.18
C PRO A 388 7.78 5.82 -9.11
N VAL A 389 8.78 5.15 -8.56
CA VAL A 389 9.83 4.45 -9.36
C VAL A 389 9.21 3.51 -10.41
N LEU A 390 8.20 2.73 -10.03
CA LEU A 390 7.44 1.87 -10.96
C LEU A 390 6.83 2.67 -12.13
N LEU A 391 6.26 3.85 -11.85
CA LEU A 391 5.67 4.70 -12.88
C LEU A 391 6.72 5.35 -13.79
N GLN A 392 7.90 5.70 -13.26
CA GLN A 392 9.03 6.17 -14.09
C GLN A 392 9.42 5.09 -15.11
N LEU A 393 9.54 3.84 -14.67
CA LEU A 393 9.88 2.69 -15.51
C LEU A 393 8.79 2.33 -16.53
N LEU A 394 7.51 2.35 -16.13
CA LEU A 394 6.38 2.18 -17.06
C LEU A 394 6.27 3.34 -18.07
N SER A 395 6.77 4.53 -17.72
CA SER A 395 6.87 5.68 -18.63
C SER A 395 8.09 5.60 -19.58
N GLY A 396 9.00 4.65 -19.37
CA GLY A 396 10.13 4.37 -20.25
C GLY A 396 11.51 4.79 -19.75
N ALA A 397 11.66 5.21 -18.49
CA ALA A 397 12.97 5.34 -17.86
C ALA A 397 13.55 3.94 -17.59
N GLN A 398 14.76 3.64 -18.05
CA GLN A 398 15.37 2.29 -17.95
C GLN A 398 16.86 2.28 -17.60
N THR A 399 17.53 3.45 -17.55
CA THR A 399 18.92 3.57 -17.10
C THR A 399 18.97 4.27 -15.74
N PRO A 400 20.01 4.02 -14.90
CA PRO A 400 20.12 4.68 -13.59
C PRO A 400 20.07 6.22 -13.69
N ASP A 401 20.66 6.81 -14.73
CA ASP A 401 20.64 8.27 -14.97
C ASP A 401 19.25 8.84 -15.30
N THR A 402 18.27 7.97 -15.56
CA THR A 402 16.86 8.34 -15.82
C THR A 402 15.93 8.00 -14.66
N LEU A 403 16.44 7.38 -13.59
CA LEU A 403 15.64 6.94 -12.44
C LEU A 403 15.95 7.75 -11.19
N MET A 404 14.89 8.20 -10.53
CA MET A 404 14.93 9.05 -9.34
C MET A 404 14.42 8.30 -8.11
N PRO A 405 15.02 8.50 -6.91
CA PRO A 405 16.13 9.40 -6.62
C PRO A 405 17.50 8.86 -7.10
N GLY A 406 18.22 9.68 -7.85
CA GLY A 406 19.55 9.32 -8.36
C GLY A 406 20.52 9.01 -7.22
N GLY A 407 21.29 7.92 -7.37
CA GLY A 407 22.20 7.41 -6.35
C GLY A 407 21.61 6.33 -5.43
N SER A 408 20.29 6.30 -5.22
CA SER A 408 19.62 5.27 -4.39
C SER A 408 18.94 4.16 -5.20
N ILE A 409 19.04 4.16 -6.54
CA ILE A 409 18.52 3.10 -7.42
C ILE A 409 19.67 2.17 -7.84
N ILE A 410 19.58 0.89 -7.47
CA ILE A 410 20.55 -0.14 -7.85
C ILE A 410 19.86 -1.08 -8.85
N ARG A 411 20.34 -1.15 -10.10
CA ARG A 411 19.81 -2.13 -11.08
C ARG A 411 20.33 -3.53 -10.77
N LEU A 412 19.44 -4.52 -10.74
CA LEU A 412 19.79 -5.93 -10.63
C LEU A 412 19.52 -6.66 -11.97
N PRO A 413 20.44 -7.50 -12.46
CA PRO A 413 20.22 -8.32 -13.64
C PRO A 413 19.19 -9.43 -13.36
N ALA A 414 18.54 -9.93 -14.40
CA ALA A 414 17.55 -11.01 -14.29
C ALA A 414 18.19 -12.38 -14.03
N ASN A 415 17.53 -13.21 -13.22
CA ASN A 415 17.82 -14.64 -13.03
C ASN A 415 19.28 -14.88 -12.56
N ALA A 416 19.78 -13.99 -11.70
CA ALA A 416 21.12 -14.03 -11.13
C ALA A 416 21.06 -14.30 -9.63
N VAL A 417 22.12 -14.88 -9.06
CA VAL A 417 22.27 -14.96 -7.61
C VAL A 417 22.87 -13.66 -7.11
N VAL A 418 22.12 -12.87 -6.36
CA VAL A 418 22.65 -11.67 -5.69
C VAL A 418 23.27 -12.10 -4.37
N GLU A 419 24.48 -11.63 -4.09
CA GLU A 419 25.10 -11.71 -2.77
C GLU A 419 25.22 -10.29 -2.21
N LEU A 420 24.45 -10.01 -1.16
CA LEU A 420 24.26 -8.68 -0.58
C LEU A 420 24.98 -8.60 0.77
N SER A 421 26.06 -7.82 0.82
CA SER A 421 26.84 -7.54 2.03
C SER A 421 26.40 -6.22 2.67
N MET A 422 26.08 -6.29 3.97
CA MET A 422 25.52 -5.21 4.79
C MET A 422 26.35 -5.04 6.08
N PRO A 423 27.57 -4.49 6.00
CA PRO A 423 28.41 -4.21 7.16
C PRO A 423 27.78 -3.14 8.06
N SER A 424 27.48 -3.50 9.32
CA SER A 424 26.86 -2.60 10.31
C SER A 424 27.68 -1.32 10.53
N GLY A 425 29.01 -1.44 10.56
CA GLY A 425 29.94 -0.33 10.77
C GLY A 425 29.83 0.38 12.13
N GLY A 426 28.93 -0.06 13.02
CA GLY A 426 28.60 0.67 14.25
C GLY A 426 27.73 1.91 13.99
N LEU A 427 26.84 1.85 12.99
CA LEU A 427 25.96 2.94 12.60
C LEU A 427 25.09 3.45 13.78
N ALA A 428 24.86 4.76 13.85
CA ALA A 428 24.05 5.36 14.90
C ALA A 428 22.60 4.85 14.83
N GLY A 429 22.09 4.30 15.94
CA GLY A 429 20.80 3.59 15.96
C GLY A 429 20.92 2.07 15.78
N SER A 430 22.14 1.51 15.75
CA SER A 430 22.36 0.06 15.72
C SER A 430 21.79 -0.67 16.94
N PRO A 431 21.38 -1.94 16.81
CA PRO A 431 21.39 -2.75 15.58
C PRO A 431 20.20 -2.46 14.65
N HIS A 432 20.46 -2.32 13.35
CA HIS A 432 19.44 -2.00 12.34
C HIS A 432 18.84 -3.29 11.72
N PRO A 433 17.54 -3.59 11.88
CA PRO A 433 16.87 -4.58 11.04
C PRO A 433 16.74 -4.03 9.62
N PHE A 434 17.19 -4.80 8.63
CA PHE A 434 16.99 -4.52 7.20
C PHE A 434 15.97 -5.49 6.60
N HIS A 435 15.01 -4.95 5.87
CA HIS A 435 13.97 -5.68 5.15
C HIS A 435 14.14 -5.51 3.64
N LEU A 436 13.92 -6.60 2.88
CA LEU A 436 13.85 -6.61 1.42
C LEU A 436 12.42 -6.98 0.97
N HIS A 437 11.81 -6.10 0.19
CA HIS A 437 10.51 -6.33 -0.44
C HIS A 437 10.59 -7.36 -1.57
N GLY A 438 9.47 -8.02 -1.87
CA GLY A 438 9.34 -8.94 -3.01
C GLY A 438 10.08 -10.28 -2.91
N HIS A 439 10.89 -10.49 -1.86
CA HIS A 439 11.81 -11.62 -1.74
C HIS A 439 11.88 -12.20 -0.32
N VAL A 440 12.36 -13.45 -0.23
CA VAL A 440 13.08 -13.94 0.94
C VAL A 440 14.53 -14.22 0.55
N PHE A 441 15.44 -14.11 1.52
CA PHE A 441 16.86 -14.32 1.33
C PHE A 441 17.43 -15.29 2.37
N ASP A 442 18.52 -15.95 2.00
CA ASP A 442 19.31 -16.82 2.86
C ASP A 442 20.38 -16.02 3.59
N VAL A 443 20.39 -16.08 4.92
CA VAL A 443 21.36 -15.40 5.79
C VAL A 443 22.65 -16.23 5.87
N ILE A 444 23.49 -16.10 4.83
CA ILE A 444 24.76 -16.84 4.75
C ILE A 444 25.81 -16.36 5.76
N ARG A 445 25.66 -15.13 6.28
CA ARG A 445 26.29 -14.64 7.52
C ARG A 445 25.28 -13.79 8.28
N GLY A 446 25.01 -14.12 9.54
CA GLY A 446 24.04 -13.41 10.39
C GLY A 446 24.67 -12.46 11.42
N PRO A 447 23.87 -11.87 12.32
CA PRO A 447 24.35 -10.93 13.32
C PRO A 447 25.38 -11.58 14.26
N GLY A 448 26.35 -10.78 14.73
CA GLY A 448 27.51 -11.25 15.48
C GLY A 448 28.64 -11.86 14.63
N GLN A 449 28.47 -11.97 13.30
CA GLN A 449 29.47 -12.57 12.42
C GLN A 449 30.26 -11.51 11.62
N PRO A 450 31.58 -11.40 11.80
CA PRO A 450 32.43 -10.50 11.00
C PRO A 450 32.66 -11.02 9.58
N ALA A 451 33.18 -10.14 8.71
CA ALA A 451 33.38 -10.40 7.28
C ALA A 451 34.34 -11.57 6.95
N ASN A 452 35.13 -12.05 7.91
CA ASN A 452 36.05 -13.17 7.78
C ASN A 452 35.51 -14.50 8.32
N THR A 453 34.24 -14.55 8.76
CA THR A 453 33.54 -15.80 9.05
C THR A 453 33.27 -16.56 7.76
N GLU A 454 33.44 -17.89 7.74
CA GLU A 454 33.06 -18.69 6.58
C GLU A 454 31.53 -18.71 6.43
N PRO A 455 30.97 -18.44 5.23
CA PRO A 455 29.53 -18.33 5.05
C PRO A 455 28.83 -19.69 5.11
N ASN A 456 27.68 -19.76 5.79
CA ASN A 456 26.82 -20.93 5.72
C ASN A 456 26.10 -20.97 4.37
N LEU A 457 26.61 -21.78 3.44
CA LEU A 457 25.96 -22.05 2.16
C LEU A 457 25.12 -23.33 2.15
N THR A 458 25.18 -24.12 3.23
CA THR A 458 24.61 -25.49 3.30
C THR A 458 23.18 -25.49 3.83
N ASN A 459 22.91 -24.73 4.89
CA ASN A 459 21.61 -24.66 5.56
C ASN A 459 21.35 -23.31 6.27
N PRO A 460 21.61 -22.15 5.63
CA PRO A 460 21.41 -20.84 6.25
C PRO A 460 19.94 -20.55 6.59
N PRO A 461 19.64 -19.75 7.64
CA PRO A 461 18.30 -19.25 7.91
C PRO A 461 17.73 -18.48 6.72
N ARG A 462 16.47 -18.74 6.33
CA ARG A 462 15.78 -18.04 5.24
C ARG A 462 14.69 -17.10 5.79
N ARG A 463 14.73 -15.82 5.43
CA ARG A 463 13.81 -14.77 5.94
C ARG A 463 13.76 -13.53 5.04
N ASP A 464 12.85 -12.61 5.33
CA ASP A 464 12.73 -11.31 4.63
C ASP A 464 13.26 -10.10 5.43
N THR A 465 13.55 -10.26 6.72
CA THR A 465 14.05 -9.18 7.60
C THR A 465 15.11 -9.71 8.57
N VAL A 466 16.31 -9.13 8.54
CA VAL A 466 17.49 -9.56 9.31
C VAL A 466 18.14 -8.38 10.03
N SER A 467 18.60 -8.57 11.26
CA SER A 467 19.41 -7.57 11.95
C SER A 467 20.81 -7.53 11.35
N ILE A 468 21.29 -6.36 10.89
CA ILE A 468 22.67 -6.23 10.38
C ILE A 468 23.73 -6.25 11.50
N GLY A 469 23.29 -6.30 12.77
CA GLY A 469 24.17 -6.41 13.92
C GLY A 469 24.88 -5.13 14.33
N ASN A 470 26.00 -5.29 15.04
CA ASN A 470 26.73 -4.22 15.73
C ASN A 470 28.11 -3.94 15.09
N ALA A 471 28.87 -3.01 15.68
CA ALA A 471 30.20 -2.63 15.20
C ALA A 471 31.16 -3.84 15.11
N GLY A 472 31.44 -4.27 13.87
CA GLY A 472 32.27 -5.43 13.55
C GLY A 472 31.56 -6.46 12.65
N ASP A 473 30.24 -6.49 12.68
CA ASP A 473 29.41 -7.45 11.95
C ASP A 473 29.34 -7.11 10.45
N ASN A 474 29.34 -8.15 9.61
CA ASN A 474 29.06 -8.05 8.18
C ASN A 474 28.05 -9.10 7.74
N VAL A 475 26.80 -8.83 8.06
CA VAL A 475 25.65 -9.64 7.65
C VAL A 475 25.62 -9.71 6.12
N THR A 476 25.57 -10.92 5.61
CA THR A 476 25.65 -11.21 4.18
C THR A 476 24.52 -12.15 3.82
N VAL A 477 23.72 -11.80 2.81
CA VAL A 477 22.54 -12.57 2.41
C VAL A 477 22.57 -12.93 0.92
N ARG A 478 21.87 -14.00 0.52
CA ARG A 478 21.68 -14.37 -0.90
C ARG A 478 20.22 -14.52 -1.28
N PHE A 479 19.88 -14.08 -2.49
CA PHE A 479 18.58 -14.33 -3.13
C PHE A 479 18.75 -14.47 -4.65
N VAL A 480 17.69 -14.85 -5.36
CA VAL A 480 17.65 -14.97 -6.83
C VAL A 480 16.77 -13.85 -7.38
N THR A 481 17.18 -13.24 -8.49
CA THR A 481 16.40 -12.19 -9.15
C THR A 481 15.38 -12.74 -10.16
N ASP A 482 14.37 -13.44 -9.65
CA ASP A 482 13.29 -14.05 -10.41
C ASP A 482 11.97 -13.24 -10.43
N ASN A 483 11.94 -12.05 -9.81
CA ASN A 483 10.73 -11.27 -9.56
C ASN A 483 10.85 -9.82 -10.11
N PRO A 484 10.48 -9.56 -11.38
CA PRO A 484 10.74 -8.27 -12.01
C PRO A 484 9.94 -7.09 -11.42
N GLY A 485 10.61 -6.21 -10.68
CA GLY A 485 10.01 -5.01 -10.08
C GLY A 485 11.01 -4.05 -9.43
N PRO A 486 10.58 -2.82 -9.07
CA PRO A 486 11.26 -1.96 -8.13
C PRO A 486 10.93 -2.43 -6.71
N TRP A 487 11.90 -3.05 -6.05
CA TRP A 487 11.77 -3.55 -4.69
C TRP A 487 12.55 -2.68 -3.71
N PHE A 488 11.95 -2.38 -2.58
CA PHE A 488 12.59 -1.53 -1.57
C PHE A 488 13.47 -2.39 -0.64
N LEU A 489 14.67 -1.91 -0.34
CA LEU A 489 15.55 -2.43 0.70
C LEU A 489 15.81 -1.29 1.69
N HIS A 490 15.33 -1.42 2.91
CA HIS A 490 15.44 -0.36 3.92
C HIS A 490 15.63 -0.89 5.33
N CYS A 491 16.09 -0.02 6.23
CA CYS A 491 15.98 -0.31 7.66
C CYS A 491 14.51 -0.26 8.08
N HIS A 492 14.02 -1.28 8.78
CA HIS A 492 12.63 -1.35 9.28
C HIS A 492 12.44 -0.63 10.63
N ILE A 493 13.43 0.17 11.06
CA ILE A 493 13.19 1.23 12.03
C ILE A 493 12.68 2.43 11.25
N ASP A 494 11.40 2.77 11.43
CA ASP A 494 10.65 3.67 10.53
C ASP A 494 11.23 5.09 10.52
N TRP A 495 11.70 5.56 11.68
CA TRP A 495 12.44 6.82 11.82
C TRP A 495 13.76 6.83 11.04
N HIS A 496 14.42 5.67 10.87
CA HIS A 496 15.65 5.57 10.06
C HIS A 496 15.34 5.50 8.56
N LEU A 497 14.20 4.91 8.16
CA LEU A 497 13.67 4.97 6.80
C LEU A 497 13.34 6.43 6.39
N GLU A 498 12.56 7.15 7.20
CA GLU A 498 12.22 8.57 6.96
C GLU A 498 13.47 9.46 6.87
N LEU A 499 14.51 9.15 7.66
CA LEU A 499 15.81 9.82 7.61
C LEU A 499 16.76 9.29 6.49
N GLY A 500 16.28 8.42 5.59
CA GLY A 500 16.94 8.09 4.32
C GLY A 500 17.72 6.77 4.26
N LEU A 501 17.60 5.86 5.25
CA LEU A 501 18.34 4.59 5.31
C LEU A 501 17.72 3.50 4.40
N ALA A 502 17.69 3.76 3.09
CA ALA A 502 17.07 2.88 2.09
C ALA A 502 17.72 2.95 0.70
N VAL A 503 17.44 1.94 -0.13
CA VAL A 503 17.68 1.91 -1.59
C VAL A 503 16.54 1.17 -2.29
N VAL A 504 16.38 1.38 -3.60
CA VAL A 504 15.47 0.60 -4.45
C VAL A 504 16.30 -0.30 -5.37
N PHE A 505 16.04 -1.61 -5.33
CA PHE A 505 16.50 -2.53 -6.34
C PHE A 505 15.55 -2.50 -7.55
N ALA A 506 16.06 -2.06 -8.70
CA ALA A 506 15.34 -2.10 -9.96
C ALA A 506 15.73 -3.39 -10.71
N GLU A 507 14.94 -4.45 -10.50
CA GLU A 507 15.26 -5.84 -10.89
C GLU A 507 14.67 -6.23 -12.25
N ASP A 508 15.47 -6.79 -13.18
CA ASP A 508 15.02 -7.23 -14.52
C ASP A 508 14.26 -6.15 -15.32
N THR A 509 14.67 -4.88 -15.20
CA THR A 509 14.03 -3.73 -15.88
C THR A 509 13.99 -3.84 -17.40
N ASP A 510 14.78 -4.74 -17.98
CA ASP A 510 14.85 -5.01 -19.42
C ASP A 510 13.62 -5.81 -19.92
N ARG A 511 12.92 -6.55 -19.03
CA ARG A 511 11.72 -7.35 -19.36
C ARG A 511 10.38 -6.77 -18.89
N TRP A 512 10.34 -5.71 -18.08
CA TRP A 512 9.09 -5.24 -17.45
C TRP A 512 7.95 -4.92 -18.44
N VAL A 513 8.29 -4.41 -19.63
CA VAL A 513 7.32 -3.95 -20.63
C VAL A 513 6.45 -5.09 -21.19
N SER A 514 6.81 -6.36 -20.98
CA SER A 514 5.98 -7.53 -21.28
C SER A 514 5.26 -8.13 -20.07
N ASN A 515 5.66 -7.80 -18.84
CA ASN A 515 5.31 -8.56 -17.65
C ASN A 515 4.33 -7.85 -16.70
N ILE A 516 4.27 -6.51 -16.74
CA ILE A 516 3.39 -5.70 -15.89
C ILE A 516 2.33 -4.99 -16.76
N ASP A 517 1.05 -5.07 -16.42
CA ASP A 517 -0.01 -4.35 -17.16
C ASP A 517 -0.23 -2.92 -16.59
N PRO A 518 0.06 -1.85 -17.37
CA PRO A 518 -0.10 -0.48 -16.89
C PRO A 518 -1.55 -0.08 -16.59
N SER A 519 -2.55 -0.83 -17.07
CA SER A 519 -3.97 -0.42 -16.97
C SER A 519 -4.47 -0.23 -15.54
N ARG A 520 -3.92 -0.99 -14.58
CA ARG A 520 -4.24 -0.89 -13.15
C ARG A 520 -3.59 0.29 -12.43
N HIS A 521 -2.53 0.88 -12.99
CA HIS A 521 -1.68 1.84 -12.30
C HIS A 521 -2.19 3.29 -12.41
N THR A 522 -2.95 3.60 -13.47
CA THR A 522 -3.18 4.99 -13.89
C THR A 522 -4.11 5.79 -12.95
N TYR A 523 -4.87 5.11 -12.09
CA TYR A 523 -5.93 5.75 -11.28
C TYR A 523 -5.41 6.47 -10.03
N ILE A 524 -4.49 5.88 -9.27
CA ILE A 524 -4.06 6.43 -7.96
C ILE A 524 -3.36 7.79 -8.13
N VAL A 525 -2.48 7.87 -9.14
CA VAL A 525 -1.64 9.03 -9.46
C VAL A 525 -2.49 10.29 -9.69
N VAL A 526 -3.63 10.14 -10.37
CA VAL A 526 -4.55 11.23 -10.74
C VAL A 526 -5.32 11.75 -9.52
N LEU A 527 -5.56 10.91 -8.52
CA LEU A 527 -6.26 11.28 -7.29
C LEU A 527 -5.32 11.97 -6.31
N TYR A 528 -4.14 11.41 -6.05
CA TYR A 528 -3.15 11.99 -5.14
C TYR A 528 -2.67 13.38 -5.57
N THR A 529 -2.41 13.56 -6.87
CA THR A 529 -1.99 14.86 -7.41
C THR A 529 -3.10 15.92 -7.39
N LYS A 530 -4.37 15.53 -7.21
CA LYS A 530 -5.50 16.46 -7.05
C LYS A 530 -5.57 17.00 -5.62
N ASP A 531 -5.56 16.14 -4.61
CA ASP A 531 -5.65 16.53 -3.19
C ASP A 531 -4.49 17.46 -2.78
N ASN A 532 -3.26 17.14 -3.18
CA ASN A 532 -2.08 17.99 -2.93
C ASN A 532 -2.18 19.41 -3.54
N ASN A 533 -3.04 19.62 -4.54
CA ASN A 533 -3.31 20.93 -5.14
C ASN A 533 -4.55 21.64 -4.54
N THR A 534 -5.42 20.94 -3.80
CA THR A 534 -6.44 21.61 -2.98
C THR A 534 -5.86 22.16 -1.67
N ASP A 535 -4.86 21.49 -1.09
CA ASP A 535 -4.12 22.01 0.08
C ASP A 535 -3.10 23.11 -0.30
N ARG A 536 -2.68 23.17 -1.58
CA ARG A 536 -1.83 24.24 -2.15
C ARG A 536 -2.61 25.13 -3.11
N ALA A 537 -3.43 26.02 -2.56
CA ALA A 537 -4.25 26.96 -3.32
C ALA A 537 -3.43 27.79 -4.34
N GLY A 538 -3.72 27.64 -5.65
CA GLY A 538 -3.21 28.58 -6.66
C GLY A 538 -3.15 28.15 -8.13
N VAL A 539 -3.26 26.86 -8.48
CA VAL A 539 -3.04 26.39 -9.87
C VAL A 539 -4.37 26.18 -10.63
N PRO A 540 -4.61 26.83 -11.79
CA PRO A 540 -5.84 26.63 -12.57
C PRO A 540 -5.94 25.24 -13.24
N GLU A 541 -7.10 24.61 -13.12
CA GLU A 541 -7.41 23.23 -13.55
C GLU A 541 -7.01 22.91 -15.02
N LEU A 542 -7.11 23.91 -15.91
CA LEU A 542 -6.93 23.74 -17.35
C LEU A 542 -5.51 23.28 -17.75
N PHE A 543 -4.49 23.66 -16.99
CA PHE A 543 -3.09 23.30 -17.29
C PHE A 543 -2.77 21.85 -16.93
N GLN A 544 -3.44 21.29 -15.92
CA GLN A 544 -3.21 19.92 -15.45
C GLN A 544 -3.85 18.90 -16.40
N LEU A 545 -5.07 19.17 -16.87
CA LEU A 545 -5.77 18.37 -17.89
C LEU A 545 -4.97 18.18 -19.18
N LEU A 546 -4.27 19.22 -19.65
CA LEU A 546 -3.47 19.17 -20.88
C LEU A 546 -2.33 18.14 -20.79
N ASN A 547 -1.55 18.13 -19.71
CA ASN A 547 -0.49 17.15 -19.50
C ASN A 547 -1.06 15.72 -19.32
N LEU A 548 -2.22 15.60 -18.69
CA LEU A 548 -2.93 14.32 -18.51
C LEU A 548 -3.28 13.66 -19.85
N VAL A 549 -3.81 14.46 -20.79
CA VAL A 549 -4.17 14.00 -22.14
C VAL A 549 -2.93 13.52 -22.91
N PHE A 550 -1.80 14.22 -22.82
CA PHE A 550 -0.55 13.80 -23.46
C PHE A 550 -0.01 12.48 -22.91
N CYS A 551 -0.07 12.26 -21.59
CA CYS A 551 0.41 11.02 -20.98
C CYS A 551 -0.43 9.80 -21.42
N LEU A 552 -1.77 9.92 -21.34
CA LEU A 552 -2.71 8.89 -21.78
C LEU A 552 -2.58 8.57 -23.28
N HIS A 553 -2.43 9.58 -24.14
CA HIS A 553 -2.22 9.36 -25.57
C HIS A 553 -0.84 8.77 -25.87
N GLY A 554 0.21 9.17 -25.15
CA GLY A 554 1.56 8.63 -25.33
C GLY A 554 1.63 7.12 -25.13
N VAL A 555 1.05 6.60 -24.05
CA VAL A 555 1.01 5.16 -23.75
C VAL A 555 0.16 4.40 -24.78
N LEU A 556 -1.01 4.93 -25.16
CA LEU A 556 -1.88 4.30 -26.15
C LEU A 556 -1.23 4.26 -27.54
N LEU A 557 -0.57 5.36 -27.95
CA LEU A 557 0.14 5.46 -29.21
C LEU A 557 1.37 4.53 -29.24
N GLN A 558 2.10 4.38 -28.12
CA GLN A 558 3.17 3.38 -28.01
C GLN A 558 2.65 1.95 -28.18
N ARG A 559 1.49 1.59 -27.60
CA ARG A 559 0.87 0.26 -27.82
C ARG A 559 0.55 0.04 -29.30
N ILE A 560 -0.03 1.03 -30.00
CA ILE A 560 -0.32 0.97 -31.44
C ILE A 560 0.96 0.81 -32.27
N LEU A 561 2.01 1.59 -31.96
CA LEU A 561 3.28 1.57 -32.69
C LEU A 561 4.07 0.27 -32.47
N LYS A 562 4.19 -0.23 -31.23
CA LYS A 562 4.90 -1.50 -30.94
C LYS A 562 4.16 -2.71 -31.51
N SER A 563 2.82 -2.74 -31.47
CA SER A 563 2.02 -3.80 -32.10
C SER A 563 2.24 -3.90 -33.62
N SER A 564 2.60 -2.79 -34.27
CA SER A 564 2.88 -2.75 -35.72
C SER A 564 4.21 -3.41 -36.13
N GLN A 565 5.15 -3.62 -35.20
CA GLN A 565 6.48 -4.15 -35.50
C GLN A 565 6.60 -5.68 -35.35
N ILE A 566 5.70 -6.33 -34.61
CA ILE A 566 5.82 -7.75 -34.26
C ILE A 566 4.99 -8.68 -35.19
N LEU A 567 3.88 -8.19 -35.76
CA LEU A 567 2.96 -9.03 -36.53
C LEU A 567 3.18 -8.94 -38.05
N ARG A 568 3.69 -10.02 -38.65
CA ARG A 568 3.75 -10.18 -40.11
C ARG A 568 2.33 -10.27 -40.70
N ALA A 569 2.12 -9.62 -41.85
CA ALA A 569 0.77 -9.32 -42.34
C ALA A 569 0.04 -10.53 -42.97
N ASN A 570 -1.09 -10.94 -42.35
CA ASN A 570 -2.38 -11.15 -43.06
C ASN A 570 -3.57 -11.46 -42.15
N GLU A 571 -3.38 -12.00 -40.94
CA GLU A 571 -4.51 -12.50 -40.13
C GLU A 571 -5.29 -11.44 -39.35
N SER A 572 -4.67 -10.31 -39.04
CA SER A 572 -5.20 -9.27 -38.14
C SER A 572 -6.61 -8.76 -38.48
N VAL A 573 -6.97 -8.70 -39.76
CA VAL A 573 -8.31 -8.27 -40.23
C VAL A 573 -9.41 -9.25 -39.80
N LYS A 574 -9.13 -10.56 -39.75
CA LYS A 574 -10.10 -11.57 -39.31
C LYS A 574 -10.29 -11.53 -37.79
N THR A 575 -9.19 -11.45 -37.04
CA THR A 575 -9.20 -11.44 -35.57
C THR A 575 -9.88 -10.19 -35.03
N ALA A 576 -9.65 -9.02 -35.63
CA ALA A 576 -10.35 -7.78 -35.27
C ALA A 576 -11.87 -7.91 -35.46
N ALA A 577 -12.34 -8.41 -36.62
CA ALA A 577 -13.76 -8.60 -36.89
C ALA A 577 -14.43 -9.60 -35.92
N ALA A 578 -13.72 -10.66 -35.52
CA ALA A 578 -14.18 -11.61 -34.51
C ALA A 578 -14.33 -10.96 -33.12
N LEU A 579 -13.35 -10.15 -32.71
CA LEU A 579 -13.38 -9.42 -31.43
C LEU A 579 -14.53 -8.40 -31.38
N THR A 580 -14.74 -7.59 -32.43
CA THR A 580 -15.90 -6.66 -32.50
C THR A 580 -17.24 -7.40 -32.44
N THR A 581 -17.31 -8.61 -33.01
CA THR A 581 -18.51 -9.46 -32.98
C THR A 581 -18.75 -10.07 -31.59
N LYS A 582 -17.70 -10.48 -30.87
CA LYS A 582 -17.79 -10.95 -29.47
C LYS A 582 -18.21 -9.83 -28.53
N TYR A 583 -17.64 -8.63 -28.68
CA TYR A 583 -17.99 -7.45 -27.90
C TYR A 583 -19.46 -7.04 -28.10
N ARG A 584 -19.95 -7.04 -29.36
CA ARG A 584 -21.38 -6.82 -29.67
C ARG A 584 -22.31 -7.76 -28.91
N LYS A 585 -22.00 -9.06 -28.85
CA LYS A 585 -22.84 -10.05 -28.14
C LYS A 585 -22.90 -9.78 -26.63
N ASN A 586 -21.77 -9.46 -25.99
CA ASN A 586 -21.75 -9.15 -24.55
C ASN A 586 -22.55 -7.88 -24.22
N VAL A 587 -22.42 -6.82 -25.03
CA VAL A 587 -23.22 -5.59 -24.87
C VAL A 587 -24.72 -5.87 -25.04
N GLN A 588 -25.09 -6.70 -26.02
CA GLN A 588 -26.49 -7.05 -26.26
C GLN A 588 -27.10 -7.90 -25.12
N TYR A 589 -26.33 -8.84 -24.54
CA TYR A 589 -26.75 -9.63 -23.38
C TYR A 589 -27.04 -8.74 -22.15
N ASN A 590 -26.17 -7.78 -21.85
CA ASN A 590 -26.32 -6.87 -20.72
C ASN A 590 -27.49 -5.86 -20.89
N LEU A 591 -27.89 -5.57 -22.14
CA LEU A 591 -29.06 -4.72 -22.45
C LEU A 591 -30.41 -5.45 -22.30
N GLU A 592 -30.42 -6.79 -22.24
CA GLU A 592 -31.66 -7.53 -21.96
C GLU A 592 -31.89 -7.73 -20.46
N ALA A 593 -30.81 -7.80 -19.67
CA ALA A 593 -30.85 -7.86 -18.20
C ALA A 593 -31.34 -6.55 -17.53
N THR A 594 -31.41 -5.45 -18.27
CA THR A 594 -31.75 -4.10 -17.75
C THR A 594 -33.17 -3.62 -18.10
N LYS A 595 -34.01 -4.50 -18.67
CA LYS A 595 -35.43 -4.23 -18.98
C LYS A 595 -36.31 -4.19 -17.71
N GLY A 596 -36.14 -3.13 -16.92
CA GLY A 596 -36.91 -2.87 -15.69
C GLY A 596 -36.87 -1.42 -15.19
N SER A 597 -35.84 -0.65 -15.53
CA SER A 597 -35.76 0.80 -15.27
C SER A 597 -35.91 1.62 -16.56
N GLY A 598 -36.58 2.77 -16.48
CA GLY A 598 -36.90 3.61 -17.66
C GLY A 598 -35.68 4.21 -18.37
N GLU A 599 -34.51 4.22 -17.71
CA GLU A 599 -33.25 4.75 -18.27
C GLU A 599 -32.63 3.79 -19.29
N GLY A 600 -32.81 2.47 -19.13
CA GLY A 600 -32.28 1.45 -20.03
C GLY A 600 -32.85 1.55 -21.46
N GLU A 601 -34.11 1.98 -21.59
CA GLU A 601 -34.77 2.11 -22.89
C GLU A 601 -34.27 3.32 -23.70
N GLN A 602 -33.88 4.42 -23.04
CA GLN A 602 -33.21 5.54 -23.71
C GLN A 602 -31.81 5.14 -24.20
N ALA A 603 -31.03 4.46 -23.35
CA ALA A 603 -29.69 3.99 -23.72
C ALA A 603 -29.73 3.04 -24.94
N ALA A 604 -30.65 2.07 -24.94
CA ALA A 604 -30.84 1.16 -26.08
C ALA A 604 -31.21 1.91 -27.38
N GLN A 605 -32.10 2.90 -27.30
CA GLN A 605 -32.51 3.70 -28.45
C GLN A 605 -31.39 4.62 -28.99
N MET A 606 -30.53 5.17 -28.14
CA MET A 606 -29.37 5.95 -28.59
C MET A 606 -28.35 5.05 -29.30
N ILE A 607 -28.13 3.84 -28.78
CA ILE A 607 -27.16 2.88 -29.33
C ILE A 607 -27.58 2.38 -30.72
N ASP A 608 -28.82 1.96 -30.94
CA ASP A 608 -29.27 1.49 -32.28
C ASP A 608 -29.20 2.61 -33.34
N ARG A 609 -29.55 3.85 -32.97
CA ARG A 609 -29.42 5.02 -33.86
C ARG A 609 -27.96 5.29 -34.27
N GLY A 610 -26.99 5.00 -33.40
CA GLY A 610 -25.56 5.03 -33.71
C GLY A 610 -25.12 3.92 -34.68
N TRP A 611 -25.48 2.67 -34.39
CA TRP A 611 -25.09 1.51 -35.22
C TRP A 611 -25.62 1.56 -36.66
N ARG A 612 -26.80 2.16 -36.89
CA ARG A 612 -27.36 2.31 -38.25
C ARG A 612 -26.60 3.31 -39.14
N ARG A 613 -25.76 4.18 -38.57
CA ARG A 613 -25.05 5.25 -39.31
C ARG A 613 -23.64 4.86 -39.77
N SER A 614 -23.02 3.81 -39.23
CA SER A 614 -21.61 3.45 -39.44
C SER A 614 -21.34 2.41 -40.54
N ALA A 615 -22.23 2.27 -41.53
CA ALA A 615 -22.15 1.25 -42.59
C ALA A 615 -21.09 1.55 -43.68
N PHE A 616 -19.83 1.20 -43.42
CA PHE A 616 -18.70 1.44 -44.32
C PHE A 616 -18.83 0.71 -45.67
N ARG A 617 -18.98 1.46 -46.77
CA ARG A 617 -18.95 0.94 -48.17
C ARG A 617 -17.74 1.52 -48.91
N PRO A 618 -16.69 0.72 -49.24
CA PRO A 618 -15.49 1.23 -49.91
C PRO A 618 -15.75 1.62 -51.37
N SER A 619 -15.10 2.69 -51.81
CA SER A 619 -15.34 3.32 -53.12
C SER A 619 -14.70 2.59 -54.30
N LYS A 620 -15.12 2.92 -55.54
CA LYS A 620 -14.56 2.33 -56.77
C LYS A 620 -13.05 2.57 -56.95
N SER A 621 -12.50 3.65 -56.40
CA SER A 621 -11.06 3.94 -56.46
C SER A 621 -10.25 3.08 -55.47
N GLN A 622 -10.75 2.89 -54.24
CA GLN A 622 -10.09 2.05 -53.24
C GLN A 622 -9.93 0.59 -53.69
N ARG A 623 -10.91 0.03 -54.44
CA ARG A 623 -10.80 -1.31 -55.03
C ARG A 623 -9.68 -1.47 -56.07
N LYS A 624 -9.16 -0.38 -56.66
CA LYS A 624 -8.05 -0.45 -57.64
C LYS A 624 -6.65 -0.50 -56.99
N LEU A 625 -6.51 -0.13 -55.72
CA LEU A 625 -5.23 -0.12 -55.01
C LEU A 625 -4.83 -1.49 -54.43
N LEU A 626 -5.80 -2.38 -54.21
CA LEU A 626 -5.58 -3.73 -53.64
C LEU A 626 -4.95 -4.74 -54.61
N ASN A 627 -4.88 -4.44 -55.92
CA ASN A 627 -4.55 -5.41 -56.98
C ASN A 627 -3.26 -5.05 -57.76
N ARG A 628 -2.17 -4.63 -57.09
CA ARG A 628 -0.85 -4.45 -57.72
C ARG A 628 0.30 -5.01 -56.86
N PRO A 629 1.19 -5.87 -57.41
CA PRO A 629 2.33 -6.39 -56.66
C PRO A 629 3.55 -5.44 -56.69
N THR A 630 4.20 -5.35 -55.53
CA THR A 630 5.64 -5.09 -55.31
C THR A 630 6.36 -3.96 -56.08
N LYS A 631 6.89 -2.99 -55.33
CA LYS A 631 8.36 -2.82 -55.19
C LYS A 631 8.69 -2.00 -53.94
N ALA A 632 9.84 -2.28 -53.32
CA ALA A 632 10.31 -1.52 -52.16
C ALA A 632 10.87 -0.17 -52.61
N VAL A 633 10.54 0.89 -51.86
CA VAL A 633 11.10 2.25 -52.04
C VAL A 633 11.75 2.65 -50.73
N LYS A 634 13.07 2.90 -50.75
CA LYS A 634 13.77 3.61 -49.67
C LYS A 634 13.61 5.12 -49.89
N GLY A 635 13.41 5.87 -48.80
CA GLY A 635 13.43 7.33 -48.81
C GLY A 635 12.07 7.98 -49.05
N VAL A 636 11.28 8.13 -47.98
CA VAL A 636 10.18 9.09 -47.88
C VAL A 636 10.21 9.66 -46.45
N GLU A 637 10.48 10.96 -46.29
CA GLU A 637 10.22 11.64 -45.02
C GLU A 637 8.71 11.81 -44.84
N PHE A 638 8.15 11.26 -43.76
CA PHE A 638 6.73 11.39 -43.46
C PHE A 638 6.43 12.68 -42.70
N VAL A 639 5.74 13.61 -43.36
CA VAL A 639 5.35 14.91 -42.80
C VAL A 639 4.10 14.76 -41.93
N TRP A 640 4.29 14.47 -40.65
CA TRP A 640 3.23 14.17 -39.68
C TRP A 640 2.12 15.23 -39.49
N PRO A 641 2.39 16.56 -39.43
CA PRO A 641 1.37 17.54 -39.02
C PRO A 641 0.08 17.57 -39.86
N GLY A 642 0.19 17.29 -41.16
CA GLY A 642 -0.97 17.30 -42.06
C GLY A 642 -1.87 16.06 -41.94
N VAL A 643 -1.33 14.93 -41.50
CA VAL A 643 -2.11 13.68 -41.31
C VAL A 643 -2.95 13.76 -40.03
N ILE A 644 -2.42 14.41 -38.99
CA ILE A 644 -3.11 14.64 -37.71
C ILE A 644 -4.36 15.51 -37.93
N HIS A 645 -4.20 16.70 -38.54
CA HIS A 645 -5.32 17.59 -38.86
C HIS A 645 -6.40 16.92 -39.74
N ALA A 646 -6.00 16.07 -40.69
CA ALA A 646 -6.92 15.34 -41.54
C ALA A 646 -7.71 14.24 -40.80
N ALA A 647 -7.16 13.68 -39.72
CA ALA A 647 -7.86 12.73 -38.86
C ALA A 647 -8.86 13.44 -37.92
N GLU A 648 -8.45 14.57 -37.34
CA GLU A 648 -9.29 15.40 -36.44
C GLU A 648 -10.52 15.96 -37.17
N GLN A 649 -10.35 16.50 -38.38
CA GLN A 649 -11.48 16.98 -39.20
C GLN A 649 -12.48 15.87 -39.58
N GLY A 650 -12.07 14.61 -39.59
CA GLY A 650 -12.96 13.47 -39.84
C GLY A 650 -13.87 13.11 -38.68
N PHE A 651 -13.54 13.50 -37.44
CA PHE A 651 -14.27 13.10 -36.23
C PHE A 651 -15.36 14.09 -35.80
N PHE A 652 -15.20 15.39 -36.09
CA PHE A 652 -16.09 16.46 -35.61
C PHE A 652 -17.07 17.01 -36.66
N ALA A 653 -17.32 16.26 -37.74
CA ALA A 653 -18.28 16.62 -38.79
C ALA A 653 -19.75 16.40 -38.35
N GLY A 654 -20.19 17.03 -37.26
CA GLY A 654 -21.48 16.68 -36.64
C GLY A 654 -22.18 17.67 -35.71
N GLU A 655 -21.56 18.73 -35.19
CA GLU A 655 -22.27 19.73 -34.36
C GLU A 655 -21.55 21.09 -34.30
N SER A 656 -22.29 22.17 -34.03
CA SER A 656 -21.73 23.53 -33.98
C SER A 656 -21.08 23.82 -32.62
N PRO A 657 -19.81 24.27 -32.55
CA PRO A 657 -19.14 24.51 -31.27
C PRO A 657 -19.75 25.71 -30.54
N HIS A 658 -20.14 25.51 -29.29
CA HIS A 658 -20.74 26.56 -28.44
C HIS A 658 -19.80 27.74 -28.14
N HIS A 659 -18.48 27.55 -28.27
CA HIS A 659 -17.48 28.62 -28.17
C HIS A 659 -16.45 28.50 -29.29
N LYS A 660 -16.17 29.61 -29.96
CA LYS A 660 -15.15 29.73 -31.01
C LYS A 660 -13.93 30.46 -30.44
N PHE A 661 -12.79 29.77 -30.35
CA PHE A 661 -11.51 30.40 -30.03
C PHE A 661 -10.72 30.68 -31.32
N GLU A 662 -10.28 31.93 -31.49
CA GLU A 662 -9.28 32.32 -32.50
C GLU A 662 -8.01 32.73 -31.77
N ILE A 663 -6.88 32.07 -32.10
CA ILE A 663 -5.57 32.41 -31.55
C ILE A 663 -4.88 33.36 -32.53
N THR A 664 -5.06 34.66 -32.29
CA THR A 664 -4.37 35.71 -33.05
C THR A 664 -2.92 35.81 -32.57
N LEU A 665 -1.97 35.40 -33.41
CA LEU A 665 -0.53 35.59 -33.15
C LEU A 665 -0.18 37.08 -33.34
N GLU A 666 -0.20 37.84 -32.25
CA GLU A 666 0.13 39.26 -32.31
C GLU A 666 1.63 39.54 -32.58
N PRO A 667 1.95 40.69 -33.18
CA PRO A 667 3.34 41.12 -33.35
C PRO A 667 4.12 41.19 -32.03
N SER A 668 5.42 40.90 -32.10
CA SER A 668 6.38 41.03 -31.00
C SER A 668 6.77 42.49 -30.69
N SER A 669 5.89 43.44 -31.00
CA SER A 669 6.06 44.85 -30.64
C SER A 669 5.82 45.06 -29.14
N TYR A 670 6.55 46.01 -28.57
CA TYR A 670 6.29 46.44 -27.20
C TYR A 670 4.96 47.20 -27.14
N THR A 671 4.08 46.76 -26.27
CA THR A 671 2.89 47.50 -25.82
C THR A 671 2.88 47.51 -24.30
N GLU A 672 2.45 48.61 -23.70
CA GLU A 672 2.42 48.79 -22.25
C GLU A 672 1.54 47.76 -21.53
N GLU A 673 0.44 47.33 -22.16
CA GLU A 673 -0.46 46.30 -21.64
C GLU A 673 0.21 44.93 -21.52
N LYS A 674 0.93 44.48 -22.58
CA LYS A 674 1.78 43.26 -22.53
C LYS A 674 2.93 43.38 -21.53
N TYR A 675 3.50 44.57 -21.35
CA TYR A 675 4.51 44.80 -20.31
C TYR A 675 3.94 44.63 -18.90
N ASN A 676 2.75 45.21 -18.65
CA ASN A 676 2.06 45.09 -17.36
C ASN A 676 1.62 43.64 -17.06
N LEU A 677 1.23 42.86 -18.08
CA LEU A 677 0.99 41.43 -17.95
C LEU A 677 2.27 40.65 -17.59
N TYR A 678 3.39 40.94 -18.27
CA TYR A 678 4.69 40.35 -17.94
C TYR A 678 5.14 40.70 -16.52
N ALA A 679 5.00 41.97 -16.10
CA ALA A 679 5.37 42.42 -14.76
C ALA A 679 4.59 41.67 -13.67
N ARG A 680 3.27 41.50 -13.85
CA ARG A 680 2.44 40.69 -12.94
C ARG A 680 2.84 39.22 -12.95
N TYR A 681 3.17 38.64 -14.11
CA TYR A 681 3.63 37.25 -14.20
C TYR A 681 4.97 37.03 -13.47
N GLN A 682 5.93 37.96 -13.58
CA GLN A 682 7.19 37.88 -12.84
C GLN A 682 6.96 37.93 -11.33
N VAL A 683 6.06 38.80 -10.84
CA VAL A 683 5.69 38.88 -9.42
C VAL A 683 4.96 37.62 -8.95
N VAL A 684 3.96 37.13 -9.68
CA VAL A 684 3.08 36.04 -9.21
C VAL A 684 3.73 34.65 -9.32
N ILE A 685 4.65 34.44 -10.28
CA ILE A 685 5.25 33.12 -10.56
C ILE A 685 6.73 33.03 -10.17
N HIS A 686 7.45 34.16 -10.10
CA HIS A 686 8.91 34.19 -9.83
C HIS A 686 9.30 35.12 -8.67
N ASP A 687 8.32 35.73 -7.99
CA ASP A 687 8.47 36.75 -6.93
C ASP A 687 9.37 37.96 -7.31
N ASP A 688 9.62 38.19 -8.60
CA ASP A 688 10.50 39.27 -9.07
C ASP A 688 9.74 40.60 -9.21
N HIS A 689 9.77 41.39 -8.13
CA HIS A 689 9.26 42.76 -8.10
C HIS A 689 10.07 43.76 -8.95
N LYS A 690 11.23 43.38 -9.53
CA LYS A 690 12.16 44.27 -10.26
C LYS A 690 12.05 44.14 -11.79
N SER A 691 10.87 43.76 -12.27
CA SER A 691 10.53 43.81 -13.70
C SER A 691 10.87 45.18 -14.32
N SER A 692 11.43 45.17 -15.53
CA SER A 692 11.79 46.38 -16.28
C SER A 692 11.48 46.22 -17.77
N PRO A 693 11.24 47.31 -18.53
CA PRO A 693 10.99 47.23 -19.98
C PRO A 693 12.15 46.61 -20.77
N TYR A 694 13.37 46.69 -20.24
CA TYR A 694 14.54 46.00 -20.79
C TYR A 694 14.49 44.48 -20.52
N GLY A 695 14.14 44.08 -19.29
CA GLY A 695 13.91 42.68 -18.93
C GLY A 695 12.83 42.02 -19.80
N PHE A 696 11.69 42.71 -19.99
CA PHE A 696 10.61 42.25 -20.86
C PHE A 696 11.05 42.06 -22.32
N LYS A 697 11.80 43.01 -22.90
CA LYS A 697 12.40 42.82 -24.24
C LYS A 697 13.33 41.61 -24.29
N ARG A 698 14.08 41.35 -23.21
CA ARG A 698 14.94 40.16 -23.09
C ARG A 698 14.14 38.85 -23.01
N PHE A 699 13.00 38.85 -22.33
CA PHE A 699 12.06 37.73 -22.24
C PHE A 699 11.48 37.37 -23.62
N LEU A 700 10.95 38.37 -24.35
CA LEU A 700 10.43 38.18 -25.72
C LEU A 700 11.47 37.59 -26.68
N VAL A 701 12.74 38.01 -26.55
CA VAL A 701 13.85 37.57 -27.42
C VAL A 701 14.48 36.23 -26.99
N ARG A 702 14.24 35.76 -25.74
CA ARG A 702 14.78 34.51 -25.20
C ARG A 702 13.80 33.33 -25.18
N SER A 703 12.56 33.52 -25.64
CA SER A 703 11.61 32.40 -25.80
C SER A 703 12.22 31.29 -26.68
N PRO A 704 12.15 30.01 -26.29
CA PRO A 704 12.79 28.91 -27.03
C PRO A 704 12.17 28.65 -28.41
N LEU A 705 11.02 29.25 -28.71
CA LEU A 705 10.36 29.24 -30.02
C LEU A 705 11.15 30.10 -31.02
N LYS A 706 12.26 29.57 -31.54
CA LYS A 706 12.94 30.12 -32.73
C LYS A 706 11.95 30.15 -33.89
N CYS A 707 11.56 31.35 -34.32
CA CYS A 707 10.83 31.54 -35.57
C CYS A 707 11.66 31.01 -36.75
N ARG A 708 11.31 29.83 -37.27
CA ARG A 708 11.75 29.39 -38.59
C ARG A 708 11.12 30.34 -39.62
N HIS A 709 11.90 31.29 -40.13
CA HIS A 709 11.49 32.08 -41.29
C HIS A 709 11.25 31.15 -42.49
N VAL A 710 9.98 30.94 -42.83
CA VAL A 710 9.56 30.63 -44.20
C VAL A 710 9.10 31.95 -44.81
N CYS A 711 10.07 32.78 -45.22
CA CYS A 711 9.77 33.86 -46.16
C CYS A 711 9.65 33.22 -47.56
N PRO A 712 8.60 33.52 -48.35
CA PRO A 712 8.52 33.06 -49.73
C PRO A 712 9.69 33.60 -50.55
N ALA A 713 10.17 32.80 -51.51
CA ALA A 713 11.22 33.25 -52.43
C ALA A 713 10.67 34.32 -53.38
N SER A 714 11.12 35.57 -53.23
CA SER A 714 10.93 36.63 -54.22
C SER A 714 12.10 36.61 -55.22
N THR A 715 11.78 36.54 -56.51
CA THR A 715 12.76 36.52 -57.59
C THR A 715 13.18 37.93 -57.99
N SER A 716 14.42 38.32 -57.72
CA SER A 716 15.08 39.44 -58.42
C SER A 716 16.60 39.30 -58.40
N SER A 717 17.22 39.38 -59.57
CA SER A 717 18.66 39.52 -59.74
C SER A 717 19.18 40.87 -59.27
N THR A 718 20.40 40.94 -58.73
CA THR A 718 21.48 41.84 -59.18
C THR A 718 22.79 41.49 -58.46
N THR A 719 23.92 41.63 -59.15
CA THR A 719 25.29 41.45 -58.64
C THR A 719 25.76 42.63 -57.78
N MET A 720 26.59 42.40 -56.75
CA MET A 720 27.96 42.96 -56.70
C MET A 720 28.83 42.46 -55.53
N THR A 721 30.13 42.69 -55.70
CA THR A 721 31.32 42.32 -54.92
C THR A 721 31.43 42.92 -53.50
N GLY A 722 32.14 42.24 -52.60
CA GLY A 722 32.70 42.86 -51.37
C GLY A 722 33.68 41.94 -50.60
N ARG A 723 34.83 42.47 -50.15
CA ARG A 723 35.77 41.82 -49.21
C ARG A 723 35.68 42.49 -47.84
N GLY A 724 35.96 41.76 -46.76
CA GLY A 724 36.15 42.38 -45.43
C GLY A 724 36.46 41.37 -44.32
N SER A 725 37.69 41.38 -43.81
CA SER A 725 38.14 40.63 -42.63
C SER A 725 38.46 41.59 -41.48
N LEU A 726 38.33 41.15 -40.22
CA LEU A 726 39.27 41.45 -39.11
C LEU A 726 38.90 40.69 -37.82
N SER A 727 39.73 40.83 -36.77
CA SER A 727 39.94 39.84 -35.71
C SER A 727 40.03 40.38 -34.28
N GLU A 728 39.53 39.60 -33.32
CA GLU A 728 39.96 39.46 -31.90
C GLU A 728 39.94 40.64 -30.88
N ARG A 729 39.93 40.22 -29.58
CA ARG A 729 40.24 40.94 -28.31
C ARG A 729 39.16 41.93 -27.81
N HIS A 730 38.68 41.86 -26.57
CA HIS A 730 39.42 41.63 -25.31
C HIS A 730 38.74 40.67 -24.29
N VAL A 731 39.42 40.44 -23.17
CA VAL A 731 39.13 39.52 -22.05
C VAL A 731 39.30 40.28 -20.71
N GLU A 732 38.70 39.78 -19.63
CA GLU A 732 38.85 40.21 -18.21
C GLU A 732 38.31 41.62 -17.85
N ALA A 733 37.86 41.93 -16.62
CA ALA A 733 37.67 41.14 -15.38
C ALA A 733 36.31 41.54 -14.72
N LEU A 734 35.89 41.27 -13.47
CA LEU A 734 36.55 40.85 -12.21
C LEU A 734 35.46 40.23 -11.28
N ASN A 735 35.84 39.57 -10.17
CA ASN A 735 34.93 38.85 -9.25
C ASN A 735 34.64 39.60 -7.93
N ALA A 736 33.47 39.31 -7.33
CA ALA A 736 33.14 39.42 -5.90
C ALA A 736 33.04 40.85 -5.25
N PRO A 737 32.57 41.00 -3.99
CA PRO A 737 31.28 40.49 -3.47
C PRO A 737 30.49 41.49 -2.57
N LYS A 738 29.15 41.37 -2.52
CA LYS A 738 28.25 41.80 -1.42
C LYS A 738 27.06 40.81 -1.39
N ARG A 739 26.57 40.26 -0.27
CA ARG A 739 26.04 40.87 0.98
C ARG A 739 24.91 41.88 0.71
N TYR A 740 23.71 41.38 0.45
CA TYR A 740 22.79 41.01 1.55
C TYR A 740 21.98 39.77 1.15
#